data_AF-A0A955MAL2-F1
#
_entry.id   AF-A0A955MAL2-F1
#
_cell.length_a   1.000
_cell.length_b   1.000
_cell.length_c   1.000
_cell.angle_alpha   90.00
_cell.angle_beta   90.00
_cell.angle_gamma   90.00
#
_symmetry.space_group_name_H-M   'P 1'
#
loop_
_entity.id
_entity.type
_entity.pdbx_description
1 polymer ?
#
loop_
_entity_poly.entity_id
_entity_poly.type
_entity_poly.pdbx_seq_one_letter_code
_entity_poly.pdbx_strand_id
1 'polypeptide(L)'
;MKKAALFILVLFLSYPVYAEIGSSLSVSSYYPSPFGAYETLRLVPRAQIAGTSCDIGTLYNNENDGDLLYYCIMDSEGDGEWINYSPGVWQDYHNDVYLTDMTNPKSQAVGIGTGTTTPIEFKLTLQNDAGIIAAGTFGSGYDLTTSGAGTRFIWHAKKGAIRAGTITGGASSTGGVTFDDTSWNDANIGNYSVGFGEDAFASGTASSVRGGLGNYITGDYSLISGGSWNTILSADYSSILGSTQNLIRGDHSMTAGGIYGVVDTDYSVSVGGYTSSILDDGVAPSGSNPNGGSVMSSGYFSILTGDYSLIGGYRQTLTGRYSSIGAGSFNILDGDYSVIVGGGGYEVLIGVYGDYISVLGGHFNFAGSETTSDGDFSVIGGGIYNNNYGTYSFIGGGSDNDIKNNISTDDGDYAAIGGGWSNKIRGDETFIGGGQGNTIDGNRSTVTGGYQNSITGTHGFIGGGNSNAVNGNYSTILGGANNSTACAYTHIGGRNMNTSGTCGNGFLWGHSASAVNIALNDQFIVYSGNMGIGTTSTSAKLDVNGNVRVDNGSVSISNIPTIAGTSSPVLIDAGGVIGYDLAEEFQASEIVSPGDVLIIDHTNPDQLKKSHTAYDHHAIGVVSLSPAGVLKSQRLELAPGTFTDINKDSVPVALTGRVLCNVSLENGNIQPGDLLTTSSTPGYAMKSTDKHKAFGAIIGKALESFSDENKTTKGQIVILINRQ
;
A
#
# COMPACT_ATOMS: atom_id res chain seq x y z
N MET A 1 -21.08 -81.43 25.15
CA MET A 1 -20.88 -82.77 24.55
C MET A 1 -19.50 -83.29 24.97
N LYS A 2 -19.39 -84.61 25.20
CA LYS A 2 -18.23 -85.55 25.02
C LYS A 2 -16.85 -84.93 24.67
N LYS A 3 -15.68 -85.32 25.22
CA LYS A 3 -15.19 -86.53 25.96
C LYS A 3 -14.21 -86.06 27.09
N ALA A 4 -13.98 -86.70 28.25
CA ALA A 4 -13.50 -88.06 28.62
C ALA A 4 -12.06 -88.37 28.09
N ALA A 5 -11.11 -88.97 28.84
CA ALA A 5 -11.16 -89.92 29.99
C ALA A 5 -9.91 -89.73 30.95
N LEU A 6 -9.96 -89.90 32.29
CA LEU A 6 -9.95 -91.12 33.17
C LEU A 6 -8.50 -91.58 33.55
N PHE A 7 -8.09 -91.79 34.83
CA PHE A 7 -8.38 -92.96 35.72
C PHE A 7 -7.95 -92.75 37.21
N ILE A 8 -8.79 -93.16 38.19
CA ILE A 8 -8.56 -93.64 39.61
C ILE A 8 -7.74 -92.79 40.63
N LEU A 9 -8.28 -92.37 41.82
CA LEU A 9 -8.56 -93.05 43.13
C LEU A 9 -7.28 -93.24 44.02
N VAL A 10 -7.22 -93.03 45.35
CA VAL A 10 -8.13 -93.32 46.51
C VAL A 10 -7.97 -92.29 47.68
N LEU A 11 -8.96 -92.27 48.60
CA LEU A 11 -9.03 -91.54 49.90
C LEU A 11 -8.01 -92.08 50.97
N PHE A 12 -7.86 -91.65 52.25
CA PHE A 12 -8.77 -91.04 53.25
C PHE A 12 -8.02 -90.30 54.40
N LEU A 13 -8.71 -89.30 55.00
CA LEU A 13 -8.67 -88.71 56.37
C LEU A 13 -7.52 -88.92 57.42
N SER A 14 -7.31 -87.82 58.17
CA SER A 14 -7.12 -87.66 59.64
C SER A 14 -5.73 -87.71 60.37
N TYR A 15 -5.56 -86.67 61.20
CA TYR A 15 -4.65 -86.37 62.35
C TYR A 15 -4.48 -87.51 63.41
N PRO A 16 -3.62 -87.42 64.49
CA PRO A 16 -2.88 -86.25 65.05
C PRO A 16 -1.45 -86.46 65.66
N VAL A 17 -0.84 -85.35 66.15
CA VAL A 17 0.06 -85.21 67.36
C VAL A 17 1.54 -85.70 67.40
N TYR A 18 2.40 -84.78 67.90
CA TYR A 18 3.77 -84.80 68.49
C TYR A 18 4.55 -86.13 68.74
N ALA A 19 5.89 -86.13 68.48
CA ALA A 19 6.92 -85.86 69.53
C ALA A 19 8.42 -85.97 69.06
N GLU A 20 9.18 -84.89 69.30
CA GLU A 20 10.60 -84.75 69.76
C GLU A 20 11.91 -85.37 69.14
N ILE A 21 12.93 -84.48 69.11
CA ILE A 21 14.40 -84.63 69.32
C ILE A 21 15.28 -85.33 68.24
N GLY A 22 16.43 -84.70 67.87
CA GLY A 22 17.37 -85.31 66.91
C GLY A 22 18.71 -84.61 66.55
N SER A 23 19.42 -83.92 67.46
CA SER A 23 20.84 -83.46 67.33
C SER A 23 21.22 -82.41 66.26
N SER A 24 22.31 -81.66 66.52
CA SER A 24 22.82 -80.54 65.70
C SER A 24 24.28 -80.75 65.22
N LEU A 25 24.68 -80.02 64.18
CA LEU A 25 26.05 -79.98 63.64
C LEU A 25 26.79 -78.71 64.11
N SER A 26 28.11 -78.80 64.29
CA SER A 26 28.98 -77.67 64.67
C SER A 26 30.05 -77.42 63.60
N VAL A 27 30.38 -76.14 63.37
CA VAL A 27 31.51 -75.69 62.54
C VAL A 27 32.13 -74.45 63.20
N SER A 28 33.46 -74.36 63.19
CA SER A 28 34.22 -73.19 63.63
C SER A 28 35.34 -72.89 62.63
N SER A 29 35.73 -71.61 62.47
CA SER A 29 36.82 -71.22 61.57
C SER A 29 37.68 -70.10 62.14
N TYR A 30 39.00 -70.23 61.98
CA TYR A 30 40.00 -69.19 62.28
C TYR A 30 40.10 -68.20 61.09
N TYR A 31 40.40 -66.93 61.37
CA TYR A 31 40.48 -65.79 60.42
C TYR A 31 41.31 -66.02 59.12
N PRO A 32 41.17 -65.22 58.03
CA PRO A 32 40.11 -64.22 57.71
C PRO A 32 39.63 -64.14 56.22
N SER A 33 38.59 -63.33 55.98
CA SER A 33 38.19 -62.69 54.69
C SER A 33 37.61 -63.58 53.56
N PRO A 34 37.00 -62.98 52.50
CA PRO A 34 35.88 -62.04 52.55
C PRO A 34 34.70 -62.49 51.65
N PHE A 35 33.53 -61.85 51.83
CA PHE A 35 32.24 -62.13 51.17
C PHE A 35 31.61 -63.49 51.52
N GLY A 36 30.48 -63.42 52.25
CA GLY A 36 29.67 -64.56 52.62
C GLY A 36 28.48 -64.08 53.45
N ALA A 37 27.35 -63.84 52.81
CA ALA A 37 26.13 -63.44 53.50
C ALA A 37 25.46 -64.66 54.15
N TYR A 38 24.94 -64.49 55.37
CA TYR A 38 24.12 -65.48 56.05
C TYR A 38 22.70 -64.94 56.19
N GLU A 39 21.73 -65.68 55.68
CA GLU A 39 20.39 -65.17 55.37
C GLU A 39 19.45 -65.15 56.60
N THR A 40 19.77 -65.90 57.66
CA THR A 40 19.04 -65.89 58.95
C THR A 40 19.98 -66.11 60.14
N LEU A 41 20.00 -65.19 61.11
CA LEU A 41 20.55 -65.44 62.44
C LEU A 41 19.48 -66.16 63.30
N ARG A 42 19.46 -67.49 63.26
CA ARG A 42 18.56 -68.27 64.13
C ARG A 42 19.20 -68.48 65.49
N LEU A 43 18.92 -67.60 66.44
CA LEU A 43 19.21 -67.84 67.85
C LEU A 43 18.45 -69.11 68.30
N VAL A 44 19.15 -70.01 68.98
CA VAL A 44 18.58 -71.24 69.53
C VAL A 44 18.57 -71.11 71.06
N PRO A 45 17.43 -71.36 71.73
CA PRO A 45 17.39 -71.28 73.19
C PRO A 45 18.36 -72.25 73.85
N ARG A 46 18.87 -71.85 75.02
CA ARG A 46 19.75 -72.66 75.85
C ARG A 46 19.49 -72.31 77.31
N ALA A 47 19.45 -73.30 78.19
CA ALA A 47 19.31 -73.02 79.62
C ALA A 47 20.52 -72.22 80.15
N GLN A 48 20.24 -71.32 81.10
CA GLN A 48 21.20 -70.41 81.72
C GLN A 48 22.47 -71.15 82.23
N ILE A 49 23.64 -70.74 81.73
CA ILE A 49 24.93 -71.20 82.26
C ILE A 49 25.23 -70.38 83.51
N ALA A 50 24.81 -70.87 84.67
CA ALA A 50 25.03 -70.20 85.94
C ALA A 50 26.51 -70.25 86.35
N GLY A 51 27.18 -69.09 86.35
CA GLY A 51 28.49 -68.89 86.99
C GLY A 51 29.72 -68.87 86.09
N THR A 52 29.60 -68.53 84.80
CA THR A 52 30.76 -68.28 83.91
C THR A 52 30.66 -66.89 83.29
N SER A 53 31.80 -66.18 83.17
CA SER A 53 31.90 -64.97 82.34
C SER A 53 31.56 -65.30 80.88
N CYS A 54 31.07 -64.31 80.13
CA CYS A 54 30.58 -64.48 78.76
C CYS A 54 31.55 -63.93 77.71
N ASP A 55 31.48 -64.47 76.49
CA ASP A 55 32.20 -63.93 75.35
C ASP A 55 31.58 -62.57 74.95
N ILE A 56 32.35 -61.49 75.14
CA ILE A 56 31.91 -60.11 74.89
C ILE A 56 31.43 -59.94 73.45
N GLY A 57 30.23 -59.38 73.28
CA GLY A 57 29.52 -59.31 72.00
C GLY A 57 28.49 -60.41 71.75
N THR A 58 28.39 -61.42 72.62
CA THR A 58 27.37 -62.48 72.51
C THR A 58 25.99 -61.95 72.89
N LEU A 59 24.97 -62.41 72.16
CA LEU A 59 23.55 -62.19 72.47
C LEU A 59 22.92 -63.49 72.98
N TYR A 60 22.09 -63.39 74.03
CA TYR A 60 21.41 -64.50 74.68
C TYR A 60 19.95 -64.14 74.93
N ASN A 61 19.01 -65.03 74.61
CA ASN A 61 17.60 -64.90 74.99
C ASN A 61 17.30 -65.84 76.15
N ASN A 62 16.65 -65.34 77.21
CA ASN A 62 16.40 -66.07 78.44
C ASN A 62 14.92 -66.44 78.62
N GLU A 63 14.54 -67.64 78.18
CA GLU A 63 13.16 -68.18 78.31
C GLU A 63 12.63 -68.13 79.76
N ASN A 64 13.53 -68.21 80.75
CA ASN A 64 13.18 -68.18 82.18
C ASN A 64 12.87 -66.78 82.76
N ASP A 65 13.16 -65.70 82.01
CA ASP A 65 12.96 -64.30 82.46
C ASP A 65 12.16 -63.50 81.40
N GLY A 66 11.18 -64.17 80.77
CA GLY A 66 10.19 -63.54 79.88
C GLY A 66 10.64 -63.25 78.45
N ASP A 67 11.52 -64.08 77.89
CA ASP A 67 12.13 -63.90 76.56
C ASP A 67 12.85 -62.55 76.39
N LEU A 68 13.40 -62.02 77.49
CA LEU A 68 14.24 -60.82 77.47
C LEU A 68 15.61 -61.12 76.83
N LEU A 69 16.09 -60.14 76.05
CA LEU A 69 17.35 -60.22 75.31
C LEU A 69 18.49 -59.61 76.13
N TYR A 70 19.51 -60.42 76.40
CA TYR A 70 20.71 -60.06 77.14
C TYR A 70 21.89 -59.94 76.18
N TYR A 71 22.77 -58.97 76.46
CA TYR A 71 23.99 -58.73 75.70
C TYR A 71 25.19 -58.79 76.63
N CYS A 72 26.26 -59.46 76.20
CA CYS A 72 27.51 -59.54 76.96
C CYS A 72 28.39 -58.32 76.69
N ILE A 73 28.64 -57.51 77.72
CA ILE A 73 29.59 -56.38 77.70
C ILE A 73 30.87 -56.72 78.45
N MET A 74 31.94 -55.97 78.19
CA MET A 74 33.10 -55.95 79.07
C MET A 74 32.78 -55.11 80.31
N ASP A 75 33.07 -55.64 81.49
CA ASP A 75 32.96 -54.91 82.75
C ASP A 75 34.18 -53.98 82.99
N SER A 76 34.28 -53.40 84.19
CA SER A 76 35.39 -52.50 84.56
C SER A 76 36.71 -53.20 84.92
N GLU A 77 36.71 -54.53 85.03
CA GLU A 77 37.87 -55.35 85.42
C GLU A 77 38.43 -56.16 84.25
N GLY A 78 37.64 -56.34 83.18
CA GLY A 78 38.01 -56.90 81.88
C GLY A 78 37.27 -58.18 81.49
N ASP A 79 36.38 -58.67 82.36
CA ASP A 79 35.59 -59.88 82.15
C ASP A 79 34.22 -59.57 81.49
N GLY A 80 33.51 -60.62 81.07
CA GLY A 80 32.22 -60.50 80.39
C GLY A 80 31.01 -60.57 81.32
N GLU A 81 30.24 -59.48 81.41
CA GLU A 81 28.99 -59.35 82.18
C GLU A 81 27.75 -59.30 81.26
N TRP A 82 26.66 -59.97 81.67
CA TRP A 82 25.37 -59.95 80.98
C TRP A 82 24.48 -58.79 81.44
N ILE A 83 24.12 -57.87 80.54
CA ILE A 83 23.14 -56.81 80.80
C ILE A 83 21.81 -57.07 80.08
N ASN A 84 20.70 -56.74 80.75
CA ASN A 84 19.31 -56.92 80.28
C ASN A 84 18.77 -55.61 79.66
N TYR A 85 18.11 -55.70 78.50
CA TYR A 85 17.36 -54.58 77.91
C TYR A 85 15.93 -54.51 78.48
N SER A 86 15.71 -53.56 79.40
CA SER A 86 14.41 -53.37 80.06
C SER A 86 13.26 -53.08 79.07
N PRO A 87 12.10 -53.75 79.18
CA PRO A 87 11.00 -53.64 78.22
C PRO A 87 10.18 -52.34 78.38
N GLY A 88 9.59 -51.86 77.28
CA GLY A 88 8.64 -50.73 77.29
C GLY A 88 8.63 -49.83 76.05
N VAL A 89 9.66 -49.91 75.20
CA VAL A 89 9.77 -49.08 73.97
C VAL A 89 8.99 -49.69 72.78
N TRP A 90 8.85 -51.01 72.77
CA TRP A 90 8.34 -51.79 71.64
C TRP A 90 7.21 -52.72 72.06
N GLN A 91 6.20 -52.87 71.21
CA GLN A 91 5.13 -53.86 71.37
C GLN A 91 4.88 -54.58 70.04
N ASP A 92 4.89 -55.92 70.09
CA ASP A 92 4.54 -56.80 68.98
C ASP A 92 3.01 -56.91 68.88
N TYR A 93 2.47 -56.83 67.66
CA TYR A 93 1.09 -57.25 67.39
C TYR A 93 1.01 -58.08 66.09
N HIS A 94 0.90 -59.40 66.26
CA HIS A 94 0.85 -60.44 65.22
C HIS A 94 2.16 -60.60 64.43
N ASN A 95 2.43 -59.70 63.49
CA ASN A 95 3.58 -59.75 62.57
C ASN A 95 4.31 -58.39 62.47
N ASP A 96 3.78 -57.34 63.11
CA ASP A 96 4.28 -55.96 63.03
C ASP A 96 4.70 -55.48 64.42
N VAL A 97 5.77 -54.69 64.48
CA VAL A 97 6.35 -54.16 65.73
C VAL A 97 6.16 -52.64 65.79
N TYR A 98 5.58 -52.16 66.88
CA TYR A 98 5.17 -50.76 67.06
C TYR A 98 5.91 -50.07 68.22
N LEU A 99 6.15 -48.77 68.08
CA LEU A 99 6.68 -47.89 69.14
C LEU A 99 5.53 -47.37 70.01
N THR A 100 5.57 -47.66 71.32
CA THR A 100 4.47 -47.38 72.25
C THR A 100 4.62 -46.10 73.08
N ASP A 101 5.81 -45.50 73.14
CA ASP A 101 6.06 -44.26 73.87
C ASP A 101 6.63 -43.17 72.93
N MET A 102 5.80 -42.15 72.63
CA MET A 102 6.21 -40.97 71.85
C MET A 102 6.69 -39.79 72.71
N THR A 103 6.70 -39.93 74.04
CA THR A 103 7.12 -38.87 74.98
C THR A 103 8.62 -38.93 75.32
N ASN A 104 9.26 -40.07 75.10
CA ASN A 104 10.70 -40.24 75.27
C ASN A 104 11.49 -39.63 74.09
N PRO A 105 12.43 -38.69 74.32
CA PRO A 105 13.19 -38.06 73.23
C PRO A 105 14.14 -39.02 72.49
N LYS A 106 14.33 -40.26 72.96
CA LYS A 106 15.12 -41.28 72.24
C LYS A 106 14.30 -42.18 71.30
N SER A 107 12.99 -42.34 71.49
CA SER A 107 12.16 -43.14 70.56
C SER A 107 11.90 -42.43 69.24
N GLN A 108 12.04 -41.09 69.20
CA GLN A 108 11.97 -40.26 67.98
C GLN A 108 13.14 -40.49 67.00
N ALA A 109 14.13 -41.32 67.34
CA ALA A 109 15.31 -41.58 66.53
C ALA A 109 15.24 -42.82 65.61
N VAL A 110 14.11 -43.55 65.60
CA VAL A 110 13.94 -44.76 64.77
C VAL A 110 13.58 -44.40 63.33
N GLY A 111 14.59 -44.34 62.46
CA GLY A 111 14.38 -44.31 61.01
C GLY A 111 14.20 -45.72 60.45
N ILE A 112 13.24 -45.90 59.54
CA ILE A 112 12.99 -47.17 58.83
C ILE A 112 14.22 -47.52 57.97
N GLY A 113 14.72 -48.76 58.09
CA GLY A 113 15.80 -49.30 57.27
C GLY A 113 15.51 -50.74 56.87
N THR A 114 15.58 -51.05 55.57
CA THR A 114 14.94 -52.24 54.98
C THR A 114 15.95 -53.29 54.49
N GLY A 115 16.19 -54.32 55.30
CA GLY A 115 16.43 -55.70 54.83
C GLY A 115 17.71 -56.05 54.06
N THR A 116 18.62 -55.13 53.74
CA THR A 116 19.84 -55.46 52.96
C THR A 116 21.13 -55.30 53.78
N THR A 117 21.93 -56.37 53.87
CA THR A 117 23.21 -56.39 54.62
C THR A 117 24.37 -55.65 53.95
N THR A 118 24.19 -55.16 52.72
CA THR A 118 25.12 -54.24 52.03
C THR A 118 24.36 -53.03 51.45
N PRO A 119 24.02 -52.02 52.27
CA PRO A 119 23.41 -50.78 51.77
C PRO A 119 24.47 -49.94 51.07
N ILE A 120 24.61 -50.11 49.75
CA ILE A 120 25.68 -49.46 48.97
C ILE A 120 25.39 -47.96 48.74
N GLU A 121 24.13 -47.52 48.85
CA GLU A 121 23.75 -46.14 48.46
C GLU A 121 22.50 -45.55 49.17
N PHE A 122 21.42 -46.34 49.38
CA PHE A 122 20.10 -45.79 49.78
C PHE A 122 19.62 -46.22 51.18
N LYS A 123 18.77 -45.39 51.81
CA LYS A 123 18.21 -45.61 53.16
C LYS A 123 16.82 -46.29 53.19
N LEU A 124 16.13 -46.39 52.06
CA LEU A 124 14.79 -46.98 51.95
C LEU A 124 14.73 -47.85 50.68
N THR A 125 14.16 -49.04 50.78
CA THR A 125 14.03 -50.01 49.67
C THR A 125 12.77 -50.85 49.87
N LEU A 126 12.10 -51.21 48.78
CA LEU A 126 10.89 -52.04 48.78
C LEU A 126 11.16 -53.31 47.97
N GLN A 127 10.58 -54.44 48.39
CA GLN A 127 10.64 -55.72 47.69
C GLN A 127 9.26 -56.39 47.70
N ASN A 128 9.05 -57.36 46.81
CA ASN A 128 7.84 -58.21 46.72
C ASN A 128 6.53 -57.39 46.72
N ASP A 129 6.30 -56.66 45.62
CA ASP A 129 5.06 -55.93 45.30
C ASP A 129 4.62 -54.84 46.30
N ALA A 130 5.45 -54.53 47.31
CA ALA A 130 5.16 -53.50 48.31
C ALA A 130 5.19 -52.06 47.75
N GLY A 131 4.19 -51.27 48.14
CA GLY A 131 4.08 -49.83 47.83
C GLY A 131 3.95 -48.97 49.09
N ILE A 132 4.24 -47.68 48.98
CA ILE A 132 4.11 -46.70 50.08
C ILE A 132 2.73 -46.04 50.02
N ILE A 133 1.96 -46.12 51.10
CA ILE A 133 0.69 -45.39 51.27
C ILE A 133 0.88 -44.35 52.38
N ALA A 134 0.92 -43.08 52.02
CA ALA A 134 1.06 -41.95 52.95
C ALA A 134 -0.30 -41.24 53.12
N ALA A 135 -1.18 -41.80 53.94
CA ALA A 135 -2.51 -41.26 54.17
C ALA A 135 -2.50 -40.00 55.06
N GLY A 136 -3.52 -39.14 54.89
CA GLY A 136 -3.77 -37.97 55.74
C GLY A 136 -5.06 -37.25 55.32
N THR A 137 -5.48 -36.27 56.13
CA THR A 137 -6.77 -35.58 55.95
C THR A 137 -6.55 -34.13 55.52
N PHE A 138 -7.13 -33.75 54.38
CA PHE A 138 -7.09 -32.37 53.88
C PHE A 138 -7.65 -31.37 54.90
N GLY A 139 -7.02 -30.20 55.02
CA GLY A 139 -7.31 -29.17 56.03
C GLY A 139 -6.80 -29.49 57.44
N SER A 140 -6.31 -30.71 57.71
CA SER A 140 -5.91 -31.17 59.05
C SER A 140 -4.41 -31.46 59.13
N GLY A 141 -3.78 -31.04 60.23
CA GLY A 141 -2.37 -31.27 60.51
C GLY A 141 -1.60 -30.00 60.87
N TYR A 142 -0.34 -30.18 61.25
CA TYR A 142 0.58 -29.09 61.59
C TYR A 142 1.00 -28.27 60.36
N ASP A 143 1.37 -27.02 60.59
CA ASP A 143 1.99 -26.17 59.57
C ASP A 143 3.44 -26.60 59.32
N LEU A 144 3.88 -26.51 58.06
CA LEU A 144 5.23 -26.90 57.68
C LEU A 144 6.23 -25.77 57.96
N THR A 145 7.00 -25.91 59.05
CA THR A 145 7.99 -24.93 59.54
C THR A 145 9.41 -25.20 59.05
N THR A 146 9.58 -26.05 58.03
CA THR A 146 10.89 -26.57 57.60
C THR A 146 11.68 -25.56 56.74
N SER A 147 12.56 -24.79 57.41
CA SER A 147 13.53 -23.91 56.75
C SER A 147 14.87 -24.62 56.45
N GLY A 148 15.86 -23.89 55.93
CA GLY A 148 17.19 -24.39 55.55
C GLY A 148 17.30 -24.93 54.12
N ALA A 149 18.45 -24.65 53.49
CA ALA A 149 18.83 -25.18 52.18
C ALA A 149 19.08 -26.70 52.22
N GLY A 150 18.88 -27.38 51.09
CA GLY A 150 19.14 -28.81 50.94
C GLY A 150 18.09 -29.54 50.09
N THR A 151 18.40 -30.80 49.75
CA THR A 151 17.54 -31.68 48.97
C THR A 151 16.50 -32.37 49.85
N ARG A 152 15.22 -32.28 49.50
CA ARG A 152 14.10 -32.81 50.30
C ARG A 152 12.91 -33.24 49.44
N PHE A 153 12.21 -34.27 49.89
CA PHE A 153 10.92 -34.74 49.36
C PHE A 153 9.85 -34.51 50.42
N ILE A 154 8.73 -33.88 50.05
CA ILE A 154 7.65 -33.54 50.98
C ILE A 154 6.31 -33.94 50.36
N TRP A 155 5.53 -34.73 51.12
CA TRP A 155 4.10 -34.92 50.92
C TRP A 155 3.35 -34.18 52.03
N HIS A 156 2.70 -33.07 51.69
CA HIS A 156 2.00 -32.22 52.65
C HIS A 156 0.50 -32.55 52.64
N ALA A 157 0.12 -33.61 53.35
CA ALA A 157 -1.23 -34.16 53.33
C ALA A 157 -2.32 -33.15 53.77
N LYS A 158 -1.99 -32.20 54.67
CA LYS A 158 -2.86 -31.09 55.07
C LYS A 158 -3.38 -30.29 53.86
N LYS A 159 -2.55 -30.16 52.82
CA LYS A 159 -2.89 -29.46 51.58
C LYS A 159 -3.05 -30.38 50.37
N GLY A 160 -2.83 -31.70 50.52
CA GLY A 160 -2.80 -32.63 49.39
C GLY A 160 -1.71 -32.32 48.35
N ALA A 161 -0.60 -31.73 48.77
CA ALA A 161 0.42 -31.15 47.90
C ALA A 161 1.76 -31.90 47.99
N ILE A 162 2.58 -31.82 46.93
CA ILE A 162 3.89 -32.52 46.84
C ILE A 162 5.02 -31.59 46.38
N ARG A 163 6.24 -31.78 46.92
CA ARG A 163 7.50 -31.11 46.52
C ARG A 163 8.65 -32.12 46.50
N ALA A 164 9.63 -31.99 45.60
CA ALA A 164 10.69 -32.99 45.46
C ALA A 164 11.90 -32.44 44.68
N GLY A 165 12.93 -31.96 45.39
CA GLY A 165 14.07 -31.29 44.78
C GLY A 165 15.00 -30.64 45.80
N THR A 166 15.74 -29.62 45.39
CA THR A 166 16.76 -28.95 46.21
C THR A 166 16.42 -27.48 46.40
N ILE A 167 16.46 -27.01 47.65
CA ILE A 167 16.43 -25.59 47.97
C ILE A 167 17.86 -25.05 48.05
N THR A 168 18.14 -23.94 47.36
CA THR A 168 19.49 -23.38 47.25
C THR A 168 19.86 -22.44 48.40
N GLY A 169 18.88 -21.76 49.00
CA GLY A 169 19.08 -20.83 50.12
C GLY A 169 19.86 -19.55 49.77
N GLY A 170 20.06 -19.26 48.49
CA GLY A 170 20.68 -18.03 48.00
C GLY A 170 19.63 -17.13 47.35
N ALA A 171 19.61 -15.85 47.73
CA ALA A 171 18.67 -14.83 47.26
C ALA A 171 18.85 -14.51 45.75
N SER A 172 18.47 -15.45 44.91
CA SER A 172 18.21 -15.22 43.49
C SER A 172 16.90 -14.48 43.33
N SER A 173 16.84 -13.56 42.37
CA SER A 173 15.61 -12.80 42.07
C SER A 173 15.26 -12.84 40.59
N THR A 174 13.97 -13.00 40.31
CA THR A 174 13.37 -12.97 38.98
C THR A 174 11.90 -12.61 39.14
N GLY A 175 11.36 -11.78 38.25
CA GLY A 175 10.00 -11.21 38.40
C GLY A 175 9.79 -10.36 39.66
N GLY A 176 10.86 -10.03 40.41
CA GLY A 176 10.78 -9.36 41.72
C GLY A 176 10.63 -10.29 42.93
N VAL A 177 10.51 -11.61 42.72
CA VAL A 177 10.44 -12.61 43.80
C VAL A 177 11.85 -12.99 44.24
N THR A 178 12.09 -13.05 45.56
CA THR A 178 13.32 -13.60 46.15
C THR A 178 13.07 -15.06 46.54
N PHE A 179 13.92 -15.98 46.05
CA PHE A 179 13.91 -17.37 46.50
C PHE A 179 14.83 -17.52 47.72
N ASP A 180 14.29 -18.02 48.83
CA ASP A 180 14.99 -18.18 50.10
C ASP A 180 14.72 -19.56 50.74
N ASP A 181 15.27 -19.79 51.94
CA ASP A 181 15.16 -21.07 52.64
C ASP A 181 13.75 -21.36 53.20
N THR A 182 12.81 -20.43 53.06
CA THR A 182 11.39 -20.56 53.41
C THR A 182 10.49 -20.88 52.21
N SER A 183 11.05 -21.03 50.99
CA SER A 183 10.29 -21.18 49.73
C SER A 183 9.26 -22.32 49.72
N TRP A 184 9.39 -23.36 50.56
CA TRP A 184 8.34 -24.38 50.78
C TRP A 184 7.85 -24.45 52.24
N ASN A 185 7.57 -23.32 52.87
CA ASN A 185 6.76 -23.27 54.11
C ASN A 185 5.26 -23.51 53.80
N ASP A 186 4.40 -23.56 54.82
CA ASP A 186 2.95 -23.76 54.59
C ASP A 186 2.32 -22.67 53.70
N ALA A 187 2.61 -21.39 53.93
CA ALA A 187 2.04 -20.27 53.17
C ALA A 187 2.42 -20.30 51.68
N ASN A 188 3.61 -20.80 51.35
CA ASN A 188 4.15 -20.90 49.99
C ASN A 188 3.71 -22.20 49.26
N ILE A 189 2.94 -23.07 49.92
CA ILE A 189 2.37 -24.30 49.33
C ILE A 189 0.86 -24.12 49.12
N GLY A 190 0.43 -24.12 47.87
CA GLY A 190 -0.98 -24.12 47.50
C GLY A 190 -1.67 -25.47 47.75
N ASN A 191 -2.97 -25.44 47.96
CA ASN A 191 -3.80 -26.65 48.06
C ASN A 191 -3.73 -27.45 46.76
N TYR A 192 -3.59 -28.77 46.81
CA TYR A 192 -3.46 -29.69 45.67
C TYR A 192 -2.24 -29.43 44.74
N SER A 193 -1.25 -28.63 45.15
CA SER A 193 -0.16 -28.15 44.28
C SER A 193 1.05 -29.09 44.13
N VAL A 194 1.83 -28.94 43.06
CA VAL A 194 2.95 -29.82 42.68
C VAL A 194 4.24 -29.05 42.33
N GLY A 195 5.36 -29.36 43.01
CA GLY A 195 6.73 -28.96 42.64
C GLY A 195 7.56 -30.11 42.04
N PHE A 196 8.78 -29.85 41.54
CA PHE A 196 9.58 -30.79 40.71
C PHE A 196 11.11 -30.74 40.88
N GLY A 197 11.69 -29.57 41.18
CA GLY A 197 13.13 -29.40 41.36
C GLY A 197 13.70 -28.10 40.77
N GLU A 198 14.35 -27.26 41.58
CA GLU A 198 13.68 -26.25 42.43
C GLU A 198 14.68 -25.11 42.72
N ASP A 199 14.30 -23.87 43.06
CA ASP A 199 13.28 -23.37 44.00
C ASP A 199 11.87 -23.07 43.41
N ALA A 200 11.31 -23.99 42.65
CA ALA A 200 9.97 -23.88 42.07
C ALA A 200 8.87 -23.63 43.13
N PHE A 201 8.04 -22.63 42.85
CA PHE A 201 7.07 -22.05 43.76
C PHE A 201 5.66 -22.16 43.17
N ALA A 202 4.74 -22.75 43.94
CA ALA A 202 3.39 -23.11 43.50
C ALA A 202 2.41 -22.86 44.67
N SER A 203 2.07 -21.59 44.89
CA SER A 203 1.18 -21.15 45.99
C SER A 203 -0.30 -21.25 45.64
N GLY A 204 -0.65 -21.31 44.35
CA GLY A 204 -2.03 -21.43 43.88
C GLY A 204 -2.65 -22.82 44.10
N THR A 205 -3.98 -22.86 44.22
CA THR A 205 -4.77 -24.10 44.22
C THR A 205 -4.52 -24.88 42.93
N ALA A 206 -4.25 -26.17 43.07
CA ALA A 206 -3.81 -27.13 42.05
C ALA A 206 -2.72 -26.65 41.07
N SER A 207 -1.99 -25.58 41.39
CA SER A 207 -0.88 -25.06 40.58
C SER A 207 0.28 -26.06 40.52
N SER A 208 1.04 -26.04 39.42
CA SER A 208 2.12 -27.00 39.18
C SER A 208 3.28 -26.37 38.42
N VAL A 209 4.52 -26.64 38.86
CA VAL A 209 5.77 -26.22 38.19
C VAL A 209 6.71 -27.40 38.06
N ARG A 210 6.92 -27.95 36.84
CA ARG A 210 7.80 -29.13 36.61
C ARG A 210 8.92 -28.99 35.56
N GLY A 211 9.35 -27.74 35.30
CA GLY A 211 10.70 -27.43 34.80
C GLY A 211 11.49 -26.62 35.85
N GLY A 212 12.82 -26.62 35.78
CA GLY A 212 13.67 -25.85 36.68
C GLY A 212 14.98 -25.36 36.04
N LEU A 213 15.77 -24.50 36.70
CA LEU A 213 15.57 -23.92 38.05
C LEU A 213 15.04 -22.48 37.97
N GLY A 214 14.15 -22.04 38.86
CA GLY A 214 13.07 -22.78 39.54
C GLY A 214 11.99 -21.76 39.92
N ASN A 215 11.00 -21.53 39.05
CA ASN A 215 10.07 -20.39 39.08
C ASN A 215 8.78 -20.77 38.34
N TYR A 216 7.62 -20.12 38.50
CA TYR A 216 7.01 -19.42 39.64
C TYR A 216 5.53 -19.19 39.26
N ILE A 217 4.58 -19.48 40.15
CA ILE A 217 3.14 -19.26 39.94
C ILE A 217 2.51 -18.62 41.19
N THR A 218 1.67 -17.61 41.00
CA THR A 218 0.50 -17.35 41.87
C THR A 218 -0.76 -17.70 41.07
N GLY A 219 -1.57 -18.62 41.58
CA GLY A 219 -2.67 -19.22 40.82
C GLY A 219 -3.97 -18.40 40.81
N ASP A 220 -5.05 -18.92 40.23
CA ASP A 220 -5.38 -20.35 40.01
C ASP A 220 -5.90 -20.66 38.59
N TYR A 221 -5.65 -21.80 37.94
CA TYR A 221 -4.98 -23.05 38.32
C TYR A 221 -3.89 -23.34 37.26
N SER A 222 -2.86 -22.50 37.18
CA SER A 222 -2.19 -22.12 35.92
C SER A 222 -0.67 -22.36 35.90
N LEU A 223 -0.07 -22.73 34.75
CA LEU A 223 0.91 -23.83 34.73
C LEU A 223 2.14 -23.72 33.78
N ILE A 224 3.34 -23.97 34.35
CA ILE A 224 4.23 -25.11 34.05
C ILE A 224 5.45 -25.05 33.06
N SER A 225 5.59 -26.03 32.18
CA SER A 225 6.77 -26.91 32.13
C SER A 225 7.75 -26.61 31.00
N GLY A 226 8.71 -25.74 31.29
CA GLY A 226 9.99 -25.72 30.60
C GLY A 226 11.00 -24.87 31.34
N GLY A 227 12.28 -25.26 31.25
CA GLY A 227 13.42 -24.40 31.55
C GLY A 227 13.41 -23.63 32.88
N SER A 228 14.05 -22.46 32.83
CA SER A 228 14.56 -21.72 33.98
C SER A 228 13.99 -20.29 34.01
N TRP A 229 13.82 -19.73 35.21
CA TRP A 229 13.42 -18.32 35.42
C TRP A 229 12.09 -17.87 34.75
N ASN A 230 11.14 -18.77 34.49
CA ASN A 230 9.81 -18.43 33.97
C ASN A 230 8.81 -18.06 35.09
N THR A 231 7.94 -17.08 34.88
CA THR A 231 7.04 -16.52 35.92
C THR A 231 5.62 -16.34 35.41
N ILE A 232 4.64 -16.75 36.22
CA ILE A 232 3.20 -16.46 36.08
C ILE A 232 2.76 -15.71 37.35
N LEU A 233 2.26 -14.47 37.20
CA LEU A 233 1.98 -13.55 38.31
C LEU A 233 0.58 -12.96 38.19
N SER A 234 -0.27 -13.19 39.19
CA SER A 234 -1.68 -12.77 39.23
C SER A 234 -2.51 -13.17 37.99
N ALA A 235 -2.29 -14.38 37.48
CA ALA A 235 -2.79 -14.82 36.17
C ALA A 235 -3.48 -16.20 36.24
N ASP A 236 -4.81 -16.19 36.33
CA ASP A 236 -5.67 -17.37 36.35
C ASP A 236 -5.64 -18.09 34.99
N TYR A 237 -5.72 -19.42 34.99
CA TYR A 237 -5.72 -20.33 33.80
C TYR A 237 -4.56 -20.20 32.77
N SER A 238 -3.61 -19.29 32.95
CA SER A 238 -2.45 -19.07 32.05
C SER A 238 -1.42 -20.22 32.03
N SER A 239 -0.52 -20.29 31.04
CA SER A 239 0.47 -21.39 30.94
C SER A 239 1.79 -21.09 30.21
N ILE A 240 2.85 -21.81 30.56
CA ILE A 240 4.19 -21.72 29.95
C ILE A 240 4.68 -23.13 29.58
N LEU A 241 5.27 -23.29 28.39
CA LEU A 241 5.72 -24.59 27.87
C LEU A 241 7.12 -24.49 27.21
N GLY A 242 8.07 -25.32 27.65
CA GLY A 242 9.33 -25.56 26.93
C GLY A 242 10.31 -24.39 26.77
N SER A 243 10.25 -23.37 27.62
CA SER A 243 10.88 -22.04 27.40
C SER A 243 11.73 -21.56 28.59
N THR A 244 12.34 -20.36 28.52
CA THR A 244 13.21 -19.79 29.59
C THR A 244 13.01 -18.28 29.76
N GLN A 245 13.04 -17.77 31.00
CA GLN A 245 13.00 -16.33 31.33
C GLN A 245 11.74 -15.56 30.86
N ASN A 246 10.61 -16.23 30.68
CA ASN A 246 9.35 -15.60 30.25
C ASN A 246 8.48 -15.15 31.43
N LEU A 247 7.64 -14.14 31.23
CA LEU A 247 6.72 -13.58 32.22
C LEU A 247 5.30 -13.48 31.65
N ILE A 248 4.30 -14.00 32.36
CA ILE A 248 2.88 -13.78 32.08
C ILE A 248 2.24 -13.07 33.29
N ARG A 249 1.43 -12.03 33.04
CA ARG A 249 0.61 -11.35 34.07
C ARG A 249 -0.90 -11.30 33.78
N GLY A 250 -1.33 -11.52 32.54
CA GLY A 250 -2.75 -11.58 32.20
C GLY A 250 -3.35 -12.99 32.31
N ASP A 251 -4.67 -13.05 32.51
CA ASP A 251 -5.46 -14.27 32.66
C ASP A 251 -5.65 -15.02 31.33
N HIS A 252 -5.80 -16.34 31.37
CA HIS A 252 -6.05 -17.21 30.21
C HIS A 252 -4.98 -17.13 29.08
N SER A 253 -3.79 -16.62 29.38
CA SER A 253 -2.71 -16.34 28.42
C SER A 253 -1.64 -17.43 28.39
N MET A 254 -0.94 -17.62 27.28
CA MET A 254 0.06 -18.70 27.15
C MET A 254 1.34 -18.34 26.39
N THR A 255 2.46 -18.94 26.81
CA THR A 255 3.76 -18.84 26.13
C THR A 255 4.35 -20.22 25.81
N ALA A 256 4.50 -20.53 24.52
CA ALA A 256 5.01 -21.83 24.04
C ALA A 256 6.38 -21.69 23.34
N GLY A 257 7.45 -22.10 24.01
CA GLY A 257 8.83 -21.89 23.57
C GLY A 257 9.33 -20.45 23.83
N GLY A 258 10.51 -20.14 23.29
CA GLY A 258 11.09 -18.78 23.34
C GLY A 258 11.91 -18.46 24.60
N ILE A 259 12.52 -17.27 24.59
CA ILE A 259 13.32 -16.74 25.70
C ILE A 259 12.98 -15.26 25.94
N TYR A 260 12.87 -14.83 27.20
CA TYR A 260 12.59 -13.42 27.58
C TYR A 260 11.27 -12.84 27.01
N GLY A 261 10.26 -13.67 26.79
CA GLY A 261 8.92 -13.22 26.39
C GLY A 261 8.15 -12.57 27.55
N VAL A 262 7.35 -11.53 27.26
CA VAL A 262 6.42 -10.92 28.23
C VAL A 262 5.00 -10.95 27.66
N VAL A 263 4.00 -11.29 28.49
CA VAL A 263 2.56 -11.19 28.15
C VAL A 263 1.84 -10.52 29.33
N ASP A 264 1.49 -9.24 29.16
CA ASP A 264 0.83 -8.40 30.18
C ASP A 264 -0.71 -8.35 30.01
N THR A 265 -1.25 -8.98 28.97
CA THR A 265 -2.66 -8.94 28.57
C THR A 265 -3.37 -10.28 28.79
N ASP A 266 -4.69 -10.23 29.00
CA ASP A 266 -5.54 -11.42 29.08
C ASP A 266 -5.69 -12.12 27.71
N TYR A 267 -6.11 -13.38 27.69
CA TYR A 267 -6.47 -14.19 26.51
C TYR A 267 -5.43 -14.21 25.37
N SER A 268 -4.16 -13.99 25.69
CA SER A 268 -3.08 -13.69 24.74
C SER A 268 -2.10 -14.85 24.55
N VAL A 269 -1.58 -15.01 23.33
CA VAL A 269 -0.78 -16.19 22.93
C VAL A 269 0.57 -15.77 22.35
N SER A 270 1.66 -16.19 22.99
CA SER A 270 3.03 -16.03 22.50
C SER A 270 3.65 -17.39 22.13
N VAL A 271 4.28 -17.48 20.95
CA VAL A 271 4.89 -18.72 20.45
C VAL A 271 6.32 -18.48 19.98
N GLY A 272 7.29 -19.11 20.64
CA GLY A 272 8.71 -19.06 20.28
C GLY A 272 9.36 -17.70 20.56
N GLY A 273 10.39 -17.36 19.78
CA GLY A 273 10.97 -16.02 19.78
C GLY A 273 12.09 -15.74 20.79
N TYR A 274 12.49 -14.48 20.87
CA TYR A 274 13.49 -13.95 21.80
C TYR A 274 13.18 -12.48 22.12
N THR A 275 13.17 -12.12 23.42
CA THR A 275 12.93 -10.76 23.95
C THR A 275 11.81 -10.02 23.21
N SER A 276 10.57 -10.51 23.32
CA SER A 276 9.41 -9.92 22.64
C SER A 276 8.21 -9.86 23.58
N SER A 277 7.38 -8.83 23.45
CA SER A 277 6.38 -8.46 24.45
C SER A 277 4.99 -8.26 23.85
N ILE A 278 3.99 -8.87 24.46
CA ILE A 278 2.59 -8.45 24.37
C ILE A 278 2.30 -7.63 25.64
N LEU A 279 1.85 -6.39 25.49
CA LEU A 279 1.64 -5.43 26.59
C LEU A 279 0.25 -4.81 26.51
N ASP A 280 -0.29 -4.38 27.65
CA ASP A 280 -1.50 -3.54 27.68
C ASP A 280 -1.16 -2.14 27.13
N ASP A 281 -2.03 -1.61 26.26
CA ASP A 281 -1.97 -0.24 25.74
C ASP A 281 -2.29 0.81 26.83
N GLY A 282 -2.92 0.37 27.94
CA GLY A 282 -3.24 1.20 29.10
C GLY A 282 -4.48 2.08 28.92
N VAL A 283 -5.08 2.08 27.73
CA VAL A 283 -6.37 2.73 27.43
C VAL A 283 -7.53 1.86 27.92
N ALA A 284 -7.50 1.49 29.20
CA ALA A 284 -8.52 0.68 29.84
C ALA A 284 -9.90 1.38 29.78
N PRO A 285 -10.91 0.82 29.08
CA PRO A 285 -12.25 1.40 29.06
C PRO A 285 -12.85 1.35 30.48
N SER A 286 -13.45 2.46 30.90
CA SER A 286 -13.74 2.74 32.31
C SER A 286 -14.66 1.73 33.01
N GLY A 287 -14.06 0.72 33.65
CA GLY A 287 -14.73 -0.21 34.57
C GLY A 287 -14.79 -1.67 34.13
N SER A 288 -14.03 -2.11 33.13
CA SER A 288 -13.96 -3.52 32.70
C SER A 288 -12.53 -3.98 32.42
N ASN A 289 -12.20 -5.25 32.69
CA ASN A 289 -10.90 -5.85 32.36
C ASN A 289 -10.56 -5.68 30.86
N PRO A 290 -9.27 -5.48 30.51
CA PRO A 290 -8.83 -5.41 29.12
C PRO A 290 -8.89 -6.79 28.47
N ASN A 291 -9.98 -7.08 27.77
CA ASN A 291 -10.16 -8.33 27.02
C ASN A 291 -9.38 -8.28 25.69
N GLY A 292 -8.05 -8.20 25.79
CA GLY A 292 -7.13 -8.00 24.66
C GLY A 292 -6.61 -9.31 24.06
N GLY A 293 -7.45 -10.02 23.29
CA GLY A 293 -7.11 -11.34 22.74
C GLY A 293 -6.10 -11.31 21.60
N SER A 294 -4.81 -11.13 21.91
CA SER A 294 -3.75 -10.84 20.93
C SER A 294 -2.69 -11.95 20.78
N VAL A 295 -2.11 -12.07 19.59
CA VAL A 295 -1.29 -13.24 19.20
C VAL A 295 0.08 -12.84 18.61
N MET A 296 1.15 -13.45 19.13
CA MET A 296 2.53 -13.29 18.65
C MET A 296 3.13 -14.63 18.20
N SER A 297 3.52 -14.70 16.92
CA SER A 297 4.08 -15.90 16.30
C SER A 297 5.55 -15.72 15.89
N SER A 298 6.44 -16.41 16.61
CA SER A 298 7.89 -16.47 16.37
C SER A 298 8.60 -15.11 16.37
N GLY A 299 8.05 -14.14 17.10
CA GLY A 299 8.59 -12.78 17.20
C GLY A 299 9.98 -12.72 17.83
N TYR A 300 10.90 -11.98 17.21
CA TYR A 300 12.24 -11.71 17.77
C TYR A 300 12.37 -10.19 17.93
N PHE A 301 12.74 -9.66 19.11
CA PHE A 301 12.75 -8.20 19.39
C PHE A 301 11.44 -7.45 19.04
N SER A 302 10.26 -8.09 19.13
CA SER A 302 8.99 -7.51 18.63
C SER A 302 8.03 -7.10 19.76
N ILE A 303 7.19 -6.09 19.50
CA ILE A 303 6.25 -5.50 20.48
C ILE A 303 4.84 -5.51 19.89
N LEU A 304 3.86 -5.91 20.71
CA LEU A 304 2.43 -5.94 20.41
C LEU A 304 1.67 -5.25 21.55
N THR A 305 0.87 -4.23 21.27
CA THR A 305 -0.09 -3.63 22.23
C THR A 305 -1.53 -3.61 21.73
N GLY A 306 -1.74 -3.69 20.41
CA GLY A 306 -3.06 -3.68 19.83
C GLY A 306 -3.88 -4.94 20.17
N ASP A 307 -5.14 -4.73 20.58
CA ASP A 307 -6.14 -5.78 20.81
C ASP A 307 -6.51 -6.52 19.52
N TYR A 308 -6.79 -7.83 19.63
CA TYR A 308 -7.25 -8.69 18.53
C TYR A 308 -6.30 -8.76 17.32
N SER A 309 -5.02 -8.44 17.54
CA SER A 309 -4.00 -8.28 16.50
C SER A 309 -3.00 -9.45 16.44
N LEU A 310 -2.38 -9.66 15.28
CA LEU A 310 -1.43 -10.75 15.01
C LEU A 310 -0.08 -10.22 14.52
N ILE A 311 1.02 -10.59 15.19
CA ILE A 311 2.38 -10.15 14.82
C ILE A 311 3.35 -11.32 14.58
N GLY A 312 4.18 -11.22 13.55
CA GLY A 312 5.24 -12.18 13.23
C GLY A 312 6.43 -11.58 12.47
N GLY A 313 7.63 -12.13 12.73
CA GLY A 313 8.89 -11.71 12.09
C GLY A 313 9.95 -11.21 13.07
N TYR A 314 10.88 -10.39 12.56
CA TYR A 314 12.01 -9.85 13.32
C TYR A 314 11.89 -8.33 13.52
N ARG A 315 11.81 -7.90 14.77
CA ARG A 315 11.78 -6.50 15.21
C ARG A 315 10.62 -5.72 14.61
N GLN A 316 9.41 -6.21 14.87
CA GLN A 316 8.15 -5.61 14.47
C GLN A 316 7.53 -4.81 15.63
N THR A 317 6.79 -3.76 15.35
CA THR A 317 5.93 -3.05 16.32
C THR A 317 4.49 -3.03 15.80
N LEU A 318 3.52 -3.44 16.62
CA LEU A 318 2.10 -3.44 16.27
C LEU A 318 1.29 -2.89 17.44
N THR A 319 0.74 -1.68 17.27
CA THR A 319 -0.02 -0.92 18.28
C THR A 319 -1.50 -0.83 17.90
N GLY A 320 -1.84 -0.83 16.61
CA GLY A 320 -3.24 -0.82 16.13
C GLY A 320 -4.03 -2.11 16.39
N ARG A 321 -5.34 -1.98 16.54
CA ARG A 321 -6.28 -3.07 16.91
C ARG A 321 -6.92 -3.71 15.69
N TYR A 322 -7.24 -5.00 15.79
CA TYR A 322 -7.72 -5.83 14.66
C TYR A 322 -6.76 -5.84 13.45
N SER A 323 -5.48 -5.54 13.70
CA SER A 323 -4.43 -5.33 12.69
C SER A 323 -3.45 -6.50 12.64
N SER A 324 -2.69 -6.65 11.56
CA SER A 324 -1.71 -7.74 11.48
C SER A 324 -0.44 -7.45 10.68
N ILE A 325 0.68 -7.94 11.21
CA ILE A 325 1.98 -8.04 10.51
C ILE A 325 2.29 -9.53 10.34
N GLY A 326 2.06 -10.07 9.15
CA GLY A 326 2.13 -11.52 8.90
C GLY A 326 3.55 -12.10 8.99
N ALA A 327 4.55 -11.37 8.49
CA ALA A 327 5.96 -11.75 8.50
C ALA A 327 6.86 -10.53 8.29
N GLY A 328 8.18 -10.75 8.20
CA GLY A 328 9.14 -9.76 7.70
C GLY A 328 10.09 -9.22 8.76
N SER A 329 10.54 -7.98 8.59
CA SER A 329 11.36 -7.31 9.60
C SER A 329 11.33 -5.77 9.55
N PHE A 330 11.43 -5.13 10.73
CA PHE A 330 11.41 -3.67 10.90
C PHE A 330 10.12 -2.98 10.39
N ASN A 331 8.99 -3.66 10.49
CA ASN A 331 7.66 -3.13 10.17
C ASN A 331 7.03 -2.49 11.41
N ILE A 332 6.31 -1.36 11.24
CA ILE A 332 5.58 -0.63 12.29
C ILE A 332 4.13 -0.43 11.82
N LEU A 333 3.16 -0.78 12.68
CA LEU A 333 1.74 -0.80 12.37
C LEU A 333 0.90 -0.18 13.50
N ASP A 334 0.54 1.10 13.33
CA ASP A 334 -0.20 1.89 14.33
C ASP A 334 -1.71 1.93 14.07
N GLY A 335 -2.14 2.00 12.81
CA GLY A 335 -3.56 2.07 12.44
C GLY A 335 -4.39 0.83 12.81
N ASP A 336 -5.65 1.04 13.15
CA ASP A 336 -6.65 -0.03 13.34
C ASP A 336 -7.00 -0.68 11.98
N TYR A 337 -7.49 -1.93 12.03
CA TYR A 337 -7.95 -2.73 10.88
C TYR A 337 -6.95 -2.86 9.71
N SER A 338 -5.67 -2.66 9.98
CA SER A 338 -4.61 -2.48 8.97
C SER A 338 -3.72 -3.72 8.82
N VAL A 339 -3.11 -3.89 7.64
CA VAL A 339 -2.41 -5.12 7.25
C VAL A 339 -1.05 -4.83 6.61
N ILE A 340 -0.01 -5.47 7.16
CA ILE A 340 1.29 -5.65 6.53
C ILE A 340 1.50 -7.14 6.26
N VAL A 341 1.41 -7.57 5.01
CA VAL A 341 1.55 -9.00 4.65
C VAL A 341 2.98 -9.50 4.85
N GLY A 342 3.97 -8.62 4.64
CA GLY A 342 5.39 -8.93 4.75
C GLY A 342 6.26 -7.75 4.35
N GLY A 343 7.47 -8.04 3.85
CA GLY A 343 8.52 -7.04 3.59
C GLY A 343 9.71 -7.25 4.53
N GLY A 344 10.73 -6.40 4.48
CA GLY A 344 11.85 -6.54 5.41
C GLY A 344 12.97 -5.54 5.24
N GLY A 345 13.20 -4.74 6.27
CA GLY A 345 14.23 -3.70 6.35
C GLY A 345 13.60 -2.31 6.54
N TYR A 346 14.01 -1.67 7.63
CA TYR A 346 13.70 -0.30 8.09
C TYR A 346 12.43 0.35 7.53
N GLU A 347 11.41 0.46 8.38
CA GLU A 347 10.27 1.37 8.18
C GLU A 347 9.45 1.05 6.91
N VAL A 348 8.83 -0.13 6.91
CA VAL A 348 7.42 -0.16 6.50
C VAL A 348 6.63 0.44 7.66
N LEU A 349 6.39 1.75 7.60
CA LEU A 349 5.66 2.50 8.62
C LEU A 349 4.24 2.77 8.09
N ILE A 350 3.26 2.11 8.70
CA ILE A 350 1.86 2.53 8.62
C ILE A 350 1.64 3.56 9.74
N GLY A 351 1.32 4.79 9.33
CA GLY A 351 1.38 6.00 10.13
C GLY A 351 0.44 6.02 11.34
N VAL A 352 0.78 6.89 12.30
CA VAL A 352 0.24 7.01 13.67
C VAL A 352 -1.28 7.31 13.73
N TYR A 353 -1.90 7.64 12.60
CA TYR A 353 -3.28 8.12 12.52
C TYR A 353 -4.08 7.61 11.31
N GLY A 354 -3.62 6.57 10.58
CA GLY A 354 -4.28 6.08 9.36
C GLY A 354 -4.82 4.66 9.47
N ASP A 355 -6.14 4.49 9.35
CA ASP A 355 -6.85 3.22 9.50
C ASP A 355 -7.12 2.48 8.17
N TYR A 356 -7.39 1.16 8.24
CA TYR A 356 -7.72 0.29 7.10
C TYR A 356 -6.62 0.21 6.00
N ILE A 357 -5.37 0.50 6.34
CA ILE A 357 -4.25 0.59 5.41
C ILE A 357 -3.73 -0.80 5.03
N SER A 358 -3.34 -1.01 3.76
CA SER A 358 -2.85 -2.30 3.26
C SER A 358 -1.51 -2.19 2.53
N VAL A 359 -0.46 -2.79 3.11
CA VAL A 359 0.86 -2.93 2.48
C VAL A 359 1.14 -4.42 2.22
N LEU A 360 1.18 -4.80 0.95
CA LEU A 360 1.35 -6.21 0.53
C LEU A 360 2.81 -6.70 0.60
N GLY A 361 3.77 -5.79 0.82
CA GLY A 361 5.17 -6.13 1.08
C GLY A 361 6.15 -5.05 0.60
N GLY A 362 7.39 -5.46 0.32
CA GLY A 362 8.46 -4.58 -0.16
C GLY A 362 9.43 -4.14 0.94
N HIS A 363 9.94 -2.91 0.85
CA HIS A 363 11.04 -2.39 1.65
C HIS A 363 10.95 -0.85 1.69
N PHE A 364 11.06 -0.20 2.85
CA PHE A 364 10.84 1.25 2.99
C PHE A 364 9.54 1.75 2.31
N ASN A 365 8.36 1.19 2.63
CA ASN A 365 7.09 1.67 2.06
C ASN A 365 6.26 2.32 3.17
N PHE A 366 5.95 3.61 3.04
CA PHE A 366 5.20 4.39 4.02
C PHE A 366 3.74 4.58 3.57
N ALA A 367 2.77 4.43 4.47
CA ALA A 367 1.37 4.70 4.17
C ALA A 367 0.64 5.32 5.38
N GLY A 368 -0.29 6.25 5.15
CA GLY A 368 -1.00 6.99 6.21
C GLY A 368 -0.40 8.38 6.46
N SER A 369 -0.44 8.86 7.71
CA SER A 369 0.12 10.16 8.10
C SER A 369 0.74 10.13 9.50
N GLU A 370 1.66 11.06 9.76
CA GLU A 370 2.33 11.27 11.06
C GLU A 370 1.64 12.35 11.91
N THR A 371 0.73 13.15 11.34
CA THR A 371 0.25 14.42 11.95
C THR A 371 -1.26 14.66 11.87
N THR A 372 -1.98 13.86 11.10
CA THR A 372 -3.39 14.05 10.69
C THR A 372 -4.02 12.70 10.40
N SER A 373 -5.34 12.58 10.42
CA SER A 373 -6.05 11.35 10.01
C SER A 373 -6.15 11.23 8.48
N ASP A 374 -5.02 11.45 7.79
CA ASP A 374 -4.95 11.40 6.34
C ASP A 374 -4.32 10.07 5.92
N GLY A 375 -4.78 9.52 4.80
CA GLY A 375 -4.27 8.26 4.28
C GLY A 375 -5.03 7.01 4.75
N ASP A 376 -6.19 7.16 5.39
CA ASP A 376 -7.12 6.04 5.61
C ASP A 376 -7.41 5.30 4.29
N PHE A 377 -7.60 3.98 4.37
CA PHE A 377 -7.84 3.09 3.23
C PHE A 377 -6.75 3.12 2.14
N SER A 378 -5.58 3.67 2.41
CA SER A 378 -4.47 3.71 1.44
C SER A 378 -3.85 2.33 1.22
N VAL A 379 -3.44 2.06 -0.03
CA VAL A 379 -2.91 0.75 -0.44
C VAL A 379 -1.56 0.88 -1.13
N ILE A 380 -0.60 0.04 -0.74
CA ILE A 380 0.68 -0.16 -1.45
C ILE A 380 0.85 -1.63 -1.81
N GLY A 381 0.83 -1.92 -3.11
CA GLY A 381 0.98 -3.28 -3.67
C GLY A 381 2.38 -3.88 -3.51
N GLY A 382 3.38 -3.08 -3.14
CA GLY A 382 4.75 -3.50 -2.85
C GLY A 382 5.77 -2.48 -3.36
N GLY A 383 7.00 -2.94 -3.66
CA GLY A 383 8.06 -2.09 -4.20
C GLY A 383 9.03 -1.54 -3.14
N ILE A 384 9.76 -0.47 -3.46
CA ILE A 384 10.82 0.11 -2.60
C ILE A 384 10.75 1.63 -2.54
N TYR A 385 10.69 2.27 -1.37
CA TYR A 385 10.55 3.74 -1.23
C TYR A 385 9.28 4.28 -1.89
N ASN A 386 8.13 3.66 -1.68
CA ASN A 386 6.84 4.24 -2.08
C ASN A 386 6.16 4.85 -0.85
N ASN A 387 5.73 6.12 -0.94
CA ASN A 387 5.06 6.82 0.15
C ASN A 387 3.64 7.22 -0.29
N ASN A 388 2.64 6.92 0.53
CA ASN A 388 1.25 7.15 0.20
C ASN A 388 0.49 7.84 1.36
N TYR A 389 0.31 9.16 1.25
CA TYR A 389 -0.27 10.01 2.28
C TYR A 389 -1.74 10.41 2.01
N GLY A 390 -2.26 10.17 0.80
CA GLY A 390 -3.64 10.54 0.43
C GLY A 390 -4.67 9.49 0.85
N THR A 391 -5.89 9.90 1.14
CA THR A 391 -6.99 9.01 1.58
C THR A 391 -7.58 8.25 0.38
N TYR A 392 -8.03 7.00 0.56
CA TYR A 392 -8.55 6.12 -0.51
C TYR A 392 -7.62 5.94 -1.72
N SER A 393 -6.33 6.08 -1.51
CA SER A 393 -5.29 6.15 -2.55
C SER A 393 -4.63 4.81 -2.84
N PHE A 394 -3.95 4.71 -3.99
CA PHE A 394 -3.33 3.47 -4.44
C PHE A 394 -1.95 3.67 -5.08
N ILE A 395 -0.94 2.93 -4.60
CA ILE A 395 0.32 2.72 -5.31
C ILE A 395 0.48 1.23 -5.65
N GLY A 396 0.41 0.88 -6.93
CA GLY A 396 0.52 -0.52 -7.39
C GLY A 396 1.90 -1.15 -7.13
N GLY A 397 2.93 -0.31 -6.99
CA GLY A 397 4.29 -0.70 -6.62
C GLY A 397 5.33 0.13 -7.38
N GLY A 398 6.51 -0.45 -7.62
CA GLY A 398 7.64 0.27 -8.22
C GLY A 398 8.56 0.88 -7.17
N SER A 399 9.11 2.06 -7.42
CA SER A 399 10.02 2.73 -6.47
C SER A 399 10.03 4.26 -6.54
N ASP A 400 10.30 4.94 -5.42
CA ASP A 400 10.29 6.42 -5.27
C ASP A 400 8.95 7.10 -5.64
N ASN A 401 7.84 6.34 -5.71
CA ASN A 401 6.54 6.90 -6.04
C ASN A 401 5.89 7.53 -4.80
N ASP A 402 5.30 8.71 -4.98
CA ASP A 402 5.09 9.68 -3.89
C ASP A 402 3.73 10.38 -4.05
N ILE A 403 2.67 9.83 -3.43
CA ILE A 403 1.37 10.50 -3.34
C ILE A 403 1.39 11.30 -2.04
N LYS A 404 1.57 12.62 -2.12
CA LYS A 404 1.82 13.49 -0.95
C LYS A 404 0.73 14.52 -0.75
N ASN A 405 0.14 14.50 0.45
CA ASN A 405 -0.51 15.66 1.03
C ASN A 405 0.53 16.76 1.24
N ASN A 406 0.30 17.93 0.66
CA ASN A 406 1.01 19.14 1.01
C ASN A 406 0.43 19.64 2.34
N ILE A 407 1.23 20.21 3.24
CA ILE A 407 0.88 20.38 4.67
C ILE A 407 -0.26 21.41 4.94
N SER A 408 -0.98 21.85 3.89
CA SER A 408 -2.15 22.71 3.93
C SER A 408 -3.39 22.03 3.31
N THR A 409 -3.97 21.07 4.04
CA THR A 409 -5.32 20.48 3.88
C THR A 409 -5.64 19.85 2.51
N ASP A 410 -5.89 18.55 2.54
CA ASP A 410 -6.62 17.80 1.51
C ASP A 410 -5.98 17.84 0.10
N ASP A 411 -4.69 17.46 -0.01
CA ASP A 411 -3.95 17.32 -1.27
C ASP A 411 -3.65 15.82 -1.56
N GLY A 412 -4.17 15.27 -2.66
CA GLY A 412 -3.82 13.93 -3.17
C GLY A 412 -4.79 12.81 -2.81
N ASP A 413 -6.00 13.15 -2.36
CA ASP A 413 -7.07 12.19 -2.05
C ASP A 413 -7.59 11.47 -3.30
N TYR A 414 -8.00 10.20 -3.17
CA TYR A 414 -8.43 9.32 -4.27
C TYR A 414 -7.42 9.14 -5.41
N ALA A 415 -6.15 9.49 -5.18
CA ALA A 415 -5.10 9.41 -6.19
C ALA A 415 -4.60 7.98 -6.43
N ALA A 416 -4.18 7.69 -7.67
CA ALA A 416 -3.61 6.39 -8.02
C ALA A 416 -2.33 6.49 -8.87
N ILE A 417 -1.28 5.79 -8.44
CA ILE A 417 -0.06 5.51 -9.22
C ILE A 417 -0.03 4.02 -9.56
N GLY A 418 -0.17 3.67 -10.83
CA GLY A 418 -0.11 2.27 -11.30
C GLY A 418 1.25 1.60 -11.05
N GLY A 419 2.32 2.39 -11.02
CA GLY A 419 3.66 2.00 -10.58
C GLY A 419 4.75 2.81 -11.29
N GLY A 420 5.95 2.24 -11.42
CA GLY A 420 7.08 2.87 -12.12
C GLY A 420 8.15 3.43 -11.18
N TRP A 421 8.88 4.47 -11.62
CA TRP A 421 9.95 5.10 -10.83
C TRP A 421 9.77 6.61 -10.65
N SER A 422 9.85 7.11 -9.41
CA SER A 422 9.89 8.54 -9.07
C SER A 422 8.66 9.35 -9.53
N ASN A 423 7.48 8.74 -9.64
CA ASN A 423 6.25 9.44 -10.03
C ASN A 423 5.59 10.08 -8.81
N LYS A 424 5.08 11.32 -8.92
CA LYS A 424 4.64 12.11 -7.76
C LYS A 424 3.27 12.76 -7.99
N ILE A 425 2.41 12.71 -6.98
CA ILE A 425 1.07 13.31 -6.99
C ILE A 425 0.93 14.23 -5.79
N ARG A 426 0.24 15.36 -5.99
CA ARG A 426 -0.22 16.29 -4.93
C ARG A 426 -1.69 16.71 -5.08
N GLY A 427 -2.30 16.63 -6.27
CA GLY A 427 -3.71 16.98 -6.46
C GLY A 427 -4.66 15.77 -6.39
N ASP A 428 -5.88 15.98 -5.89
CA ASP A 428 -6.90 14.91 -5.70
C ASP A 428 -7.49 14.37 -7.00
N GLU A 429 -8.08 13.18 -6.94
CA GLU A 429 -8.79 12.52 -8.05
C GLU A 429 -7.88 12.37 -9.28
N THR A 430 -6.57 12.18 -9.08
CA THR A 430 -5.56 12.12 -10.14
C THR A 430 -5.04 10.71 -10.41
N PHE A 431 -4.53 10.50 -11.62
CA PHE A 431 -3.98 9.21 -12.04
C PHE A 431 -2.65 9.33 -12.77
N ILE A 432 -1.63 8.59 -12.31
CA ILE A 432 -0.42 8.29 -13.07
C ILE A 432 -0.39 6.79 -13.39
N GLY A 433 -0.62 6.43 -14.66
CA GLY A 433 -0.60 5.02 -15.10
C GLY A 433 0.76 4.35 -14.94
N GLY A 434 1.85 5.13 -14.97
CA GLY A 434 3.17 4.73 -14.51
C GLY A 434 4.29 5.46 -15.25
N GLY A 435 5.41 4.78 -15.49
CA GLY A 435 6.58 5.36 -16.16
C GLY A 435 7.58 5.97 -15.18
N GLN A 436 8.22 7.08 -15.55
CA GLN A 436 9.36 7.64 -14.86
C GLN A 436 9.24 9.15 -14.63
N GLY A 437 9.33 9.59 -13.37
CA GLY A 437 9.52 11.00 -13.01
C GLY A 437 8.36 11.92 -13.37
N ASN A 438 7.14 11.39 -13.55
CA ASN A 438 5.97 12.18 -13.90
C ASN A 438 5.37 12.84 -12.63
N THR A 439 4.84 14.06 -12.75
CA THR A 439 4.28 14.84 -11.63
C THR A 439 2.87 15.31 -11.94
N ILE A 440 1.95 15.22 -10.98
CA ILE A 440 0.63 15.86 -11.05
C ILE A 440 0.37 16.67 -9.78
N ASP A 441 0.37 18.00 -9.92
CA ASP A 441 0.02 18.97 -8.88
C ASP A 441 -1.41 19.54 -9.06
N GLY A 442 -2.01 19.41 -10.25
CA GLY A 442 -3.37 19.87 -10.54
C GLY A 442 -4.43 18.77 -10.36
N ASN A 443 -5.42 18.99 -9.50
CA ASN A 443 -6.49 18.04 -9.16
C ASN A 443 -7.33 17.64 -10.42
N ARG A 444 -7.93 16.44 -10.40
CA ARG A 444 -8.73 15.81 -11.48
C ARG A 444 -7.98 15.57 -12.80
N SER A 445 -6.66 15.42 -12.73
CA SER A 445 -5.76 15.31 -13.90
C SER A 445 -5.19 13.90 -14.10
N THR A 446 -4.73 13.60 -15.32
CA THR A 446 -4.23 12.26 -15.69
C THR A 446 -2.96 12.32 -16.54
N VAL A 447 -1.95 11.53 -16.15
CA VAL A 447 -0.80 11.15 -16.98
C VAL A 447 -0.88 9.65 -17.23
N THR A 448 -1.12 9.20 -18.46
CA THR A 448 -1.19 7.76 -18.76
C THR A 448 0.16 7.05 -18.54
N GLY A 449 1.26 7.79 -18.69
CA GLY A 449 2.61 7.38 -18.33
C GLY A 449 3.66 8.16 -19.12
N GLY A 450 4.85 7.58 -19.29
CA GLY A 450 5.96 8.18 -20.01
C GLY A 450 7.08 8.69 -19.09
N TYR A 451 7.80 9.72 -19.52
CA TYR A 451 9.00 10.23 -18.84
C TYR A 451 8.91 11.75 -18.60
N GLN A 452 9.07 12.19 -17.35
CA GLN A 452 9.15 13.60 -16.93
C GLN A 452 7.98 14.49 -17.40
N ASN A 453 6.77 13.95 -17.53
CA ASN A 453 5.59 14.76 -17.82
C ASN A 453 5.05 15.43 -16.55
N SER A 454 4.56 16.66 -16.64
CA SER A 454 4.08 17.45 -15.50
C SER A 454 2.69 18.04 -15.76
N ILE A 455 1.81 18.04 -14.75
CA ILE A 455 0.51 18.72 -14.81
C ILE A 455 0.31 19.60 -13.57
N THR A 456 0.20 20.91 -13.77
CA THR A 456 -0.11 21.89 -12.72
C THR A 456 -1.46 22.58 -12.92
N GLY A 457 -2.05 22.49 -14.13
CA GLY A 457 -3.43 22.90 -14.39
C GLY A 457 -4.43 21.81 -13.98
N THR A 458 -5.53 22.20 -13.34
CA THR A 458 -6.63 21.28 -12.97
C THR A 458 -7.32 20.70 -14.21
N HIS A 459 -7.82 19.47 -14.12
CA HIS A 459 -8.42 18.72 -15.23
C HIS A 459 -7.48 18.60 -16.45
N GLY A 460 -6.17 18.55 -16.22
CA GLY A 460 -5.16 18.40 -17.26
C GLY A 460 -5.00 16.94 -17.72
N PHE A 461 -4.73 16.72 -19.01
CA PHE A 461 -4.47 15.39 -19.55
C PHE A 461 -3.14 15.31 -20.30
N ILE A 462 -2.33 14.30 -20.00
CA ILE A 462 -1.17 13.92 -20.81
C ILE A 462 -1.30 12.44 -21.23
N GLY A 463 -1.49 12.23 -22.53
CA GLY A 463 -1.63 10.90 -23.15
C GLY A 463 -0.34 10.10 -23.25
N GLY A 464 0.79 10.68 -22.84
CA GLY A 464 2.07 10.02 -22.63
C GLY A 464 3.25 10.84 -23.17
N GLY A 465 4.41 10.20 -23.34
CA GLY A 465 5.56 10.79 -24.01
C GLY A 465 6.65 11.32 -23.07
N ASN A 466 7.37 12.36 -23.50
CA ASN A 466 8.61 12.83 -22.88
C ASN A 466 8.59 14.35 -22.61
N SER A 467 8.70 14.74 -21.34
CA SER A 467 8.88 16.15 -20.92
C SER A 467 7.77 17.09 -21.39
N ASN A 468 6.50 16.63 -21.38
CA ASN A 468 5.33 17.47 -21.68
C ASN A 468 4.78 18.15 -20.41
N ALA A 469 4.27 19.38 -20.51
CA ALA A 469 3.80 20.16 -19.37
C ALA A 469 2.39 20.75 -19.58
N VAL A 470 1.43 20.42 -18.71
CA VAL A 470 0.07 20.99 -18.72
C VAL A 470 -0.13 21.95 -17.56
N ASN A 471 0.04 23.25 -17.81
CA ASN A 471 -0.12 24.32 -16.81
C ASN A 471 -1.44 25.11 -16.96
N GLY A 472 -2.20 24.86 -18.02
CA GLY A 472 -3.52 25.46 -18.23
C GLY A 472 -4.63 24.52 -17.77
N ASN A 473 -5.65 25.05 -17.11
CA ASN A 473 -6.84 24.27 -16.71
C ASN A 473 -7.57 23.69 -17.94
N TYR A 474 -8.08 22.46 -17.83
CA TYR A 474 -8.80 21.76 -18.90
C TYR A 474 -7.99 21.61 -20.22
N SER A 475 -6.66 21.64 -20.15
CA SER A 475 -5.79 21.52 -21.31
C SER A 475 -5.24 20.10 -21.49
N THR A 476 -4.98 19.72 -22.73
CA THR A 476 -4.68 18.35 -23.16
C THR A 476 -3.42 18.31 -24.00
N ILE A 477 -2.47 17.45 -23.65
CA ILE A 477 -1.37 17.05 -24.53
C ILE A 477 -1.57 15.58 -24.89
N LEU A 478 -1.88 15.28 -26.16
CA LEU A 478 -2.13 13.91 -26.62
C LEU A 478 -0.89 13.01 -26.51
N GLY A 479 0.30 13.64 -26.52
CA GLY A 479 1.59 13.00 -26.31
C GLY A 479 2.66 13.59 -27.21
N GLY A 480 3.76 12.84 -27.38
CA GLY A 480 4.95 13.29 -28.08
C GLY A 480 5.98 13.86 -27.09
N ALA A 481 6.67 14.96 -27.42
CA ALA A 481 7.76 15.43 -26.56
C ALA A 481 7.98 16.95 -26.50
N ASN A 482 8.29 17.45 -25.30
CA ASN A 482 8.65 18.85 -25.03
C ASN A 482 7.57 19.85 -25.49
N ASN A 483 6.30 19.50 -25.27
CA ASN A 483 5.17 20.40 -25.52
C ASN A 483 4.68 21.04 -24.21
N SER A 484 4.20 22.28 -24.23
CA SER A 484 3.76 22.99 -23.02
C SER A 484 2.48 23.81 -23.22
N THR A 485 1.46 23.56 -22.41
CA THR A 485 0.27 24.43 -22.35
C THR A 485 0.42 25.44 -21.21
N ALA A 486 0.31 26.75 -21.49
CA ALA A 486 0.16 27.76 -20.44
C ALA A 486 -1.28 28.28 -20.31
N CYS A 487 -2.08 28.18 -21.38
CA CYS A 487 -3.45 28.68 -21.42
C CYS A 487 -4.47 27.57 -21.24
N ALA A 488 -5.64 27.91 -20.69
CA ALA A 488 -6.75 26.99 -20.47
C ALA A 488 -7.44 26.55 -21.78
N TYR A 489 -8.05 25.37 -21.76
CA TYR A 489 -8.76 24.77 -22.91
C TYR A 489 -7.89 24.59 -24.17
N THR A 490 -6.58 24.41 -24.02
CA THR A 490 -5.65 24.20 -25.14
C THR A 490 -5.31 22.74 -25.36
N HIS A 491 -5.24 22.33 -26.63
CA HIS A 491 -5.04 20.94 -27.05
C HIS A 491 -3.80 20.86 -27.94
N ILE A 492 -2.80 20.04 -27.59
CA ILE A 492 -1.52 19.96 -28.30
C ILE A 492 -1.16 18.52 -28.66
N GLY A 493 -0.61 18.30 -29.85
CA GLY A 493 0.05 17.06 -30.25
C GLY A 493 1.36 17.30 -31.01
N GLY A 494 2.39 16.50 -30.70
CA GLY A 494 3.62 16.43 -31.50
C GLY A 494 4.90 16.76 -30.73
N ARG A 495 5.71 17.72 -31.21
CA ARG A 495 7.01 18.05 -30.59
C ARG A 495 7.34 19.54 -30.61
N ASN A 496 7.82 20.03 -29.47
CA ASN A 496 8.29 21.41 -29.26
C ASN A 496 7.18 22.47 -29.51
N MET A 497 5.91 22.12 -29.28
CA MET A 497 4.76 23.00 -29.45
C MET A 497 4.32 23.58 -28.10
N ASN A 498 4.39 24.90 -27.95
CA ASN A 498 4.10 25.63 -26.73
C ASN A 498 3.00 26.68 -26.93
N THR A 499 2.27 26.98 -25.85
CA THR A 499 1.33 28.11 -25.79
C THR A 499 1.74 29.09 -24.67
N SER A 500 1.53 30.40 -24.86
CA SER A 500 1.87 31.43 -23.87
C SER A 500 0.99 32.69 -23.96
N GLY A 501 0.92 33.50 -22.90
CA GLY A 501 0.11 34.74 -22.91
C GLY A 501 -1.37 34.48 -22.65
N THR A 502 -2.26 34.99 -23.50
CA THR A 502 -3.74 34.93 -23.31
C THR A 502 -4.44 33.85 -24.13
N CYS A 503 -3.67 32.99 -24.78
CA CYS A 503 -4.00 31.93 -25.76
C CYS A 503 -5.01 30.81 -25.42
N GLY A 504 -6.21 31.13 -24.94
CA GLY A 504 -7.27 30.14 -24.70
C GLY A 504 -7.80 29.45 -25.97
N ASN A 505 -8.51 28.33 -25.79
CA ASN A 505 -9.30 27.63 -26.81
C ASN A 505 -8.52 27.10 -28.04
N GLY A 506 -7.21 26.94 -27.93
CA GLY A 506 -6.35 26.54 -29.06
C GLY A 506 -6.34 25.02 -29.34
N PHE A 507 -6.22 24.65 -30.61
CA PHE A 507 -5.79 23.31 -31.06
C PHE A 507 -4.51 23.42 -31.89
N LEU A 508 -3.46 22.72 -31.47
CA LEU A 508 -2.12 22.77 -32.04
C LEU A 508 -1.65 21.37 -32.43
N TRP A 509 -1.21 21.21 -33.68
CA TRP A 509 -0.48 20.03 -34.12
C TRP A 509 0.82 20.44 -34.82
N GLY A 510 1.95 19.84 -34.45
CA GLY A 510 3.21 20.15 -35.12
C GLY A 510 4.44 19.44 -34.58
N HIS A 511 5.51 19.47 -35.38
CA HIS A 511 6.84 19.07 -35.00
C HIS A 511 7.83 20.17 -35.39
N SER A 512 8.64 20.62 -34.44
CA SER A 512 9.75 21.52 -34.67
C SER A 512 11.04 20.99 -34.01
N ALA A 513 12.20 21.42 -34.52
CA ALA A 513 13.49 21.18 -33.86
C ALA A 513 13.69 22.04 -32.59
N SER A 514 13.02 23.20 -32.54
CA SER A 514 13.09 24.20 -31.45
C SER A 514 11.70 24.63 -31.01
N ALA A 515 11.56 25.12 -29.77
CA ALA A 515 10.27 25.55 -29.21
C ALA A 515 9.53 26.58 -30.09
N VAL A 516 8.26 26.28 -30.40
CA VAL A 516 7.32 27.13 -31.13
C VAL A 516 6.29 27.65 -30.15
N ASN A 517 6.27 28.97 -29.89
CA ASN A 517 5.35 29.57 -28.93
C ASN A 517 4.18 30.26 -29.67
N ILE A 518 2.95 29.89 -29.32
CA ILE A 518 1.71 30.42 -29.90
C ILE A 518 0.94 31.20 -28.83
N ALA A 519 0.56 32.44 -29.14
CA ALA A 519 0.14 33.42 -28.13
C ALA A 519 -1.21 34.12 -28.38
N LEU A 520 -2.03 33.61 -29.31
CA LEU A 520 -3.35 34.14 -29.64
C LEU A 520 -4.46 33.17 -29.22
N ASN A 521 -5.66 33.69 -28.96
CA ASN A 521 -6.86 32.90 -28.66
C ASN A 521 -7.43 32.22 -29.91
N ASP A 522 -8.24 31.18 -29.69
CA ASP A 522 -9.15 30.58 -30.68
C ASP A 522 -8.42 30.06 -31.94
N GLN A 523 -7.18 29.60 -31.78
CA GLN A 523 -6.30 29.19 -32.89
C GLN A 523 -6.42 27.69 -33.19
N PHE A 524 -6.73 27.33 -34.44
CA PHE A 524 -6.48 25.98 -34.97
C PHE A 524 -5.23 26.01 -35.87
N ILE A 525 -4.11 25.44 -35.41
CA ILE A 525 -2.81 25.54 -36.08
C ILE A 525 -2.20 24.16 -36.33
N VAL A 526 -1.95 23.86 -37.61
CA VAL A 526 -1.04 22.79 -38.05
C VAL A 526 0.28 23.42 -38.46
N TYR A 527 1.25 23.50 -37.54
CA TYR A 527 2.48 24.26 -37.73
C TYR A 527 3.48 23.59 -38.68
N SER A 528 3.45 22.25 -38.74
CA SER A 528 4.40 21.44 -39.52
C SER A 528 3.70 20.17 -40.02
N GLY A 529 4.10 19.70 -41.20
CA GLY A 529 3.31 18.76 -42.00
C GLY A 529 2.35 19.47 -42.96
N ASN A 530 1.35 18.74 -43.46
CA ASN A 530 0.29 19.18 -44.37
C ASN A 530 -1.06 18.69 -43.82
N MET A 531 -2.15 19.42 -44.05
CA MET A 531 -3.51 19.04 -43.63
C MET A 531 -4.28 18.44 -44.82
N GLY A 532 -4.78 17.21 -44.66
CA GLY A 532 -5.59 16.51 -45.66
C GLY A 532 -7.05 16.39 -45.21
N ILE A 533 -8.00 16.77 -46.08
CA ILE A 533 -9.43 16.61 -45.87
C ILE A 533 -9.99 15.76 -47.01
N GLY A 534 -10.51 14.57 -46.71
CA GLY A 534 -10.92 13.58 -47.71
C GLY A 534 -9.76 12.91 -48.48
N THR A 535 -8.50 13.18 -48.09
CA THR A 535 -7.28 12.65 -48.71
C THR A 535 -6.22 12.32 -47.67
N THR A 536 -5.42 11.29 -47.93
CA THR A 536 -4.25 10.87 -47.13
C THR A 536 -2.91 11.16 -47.83
N SER A 537 -2.93 11.69 -49.05
CA SER A 537 -1.74 11.92 -49.89
C SER A 537 -1.61 13.39 -50.26
N THR A 538 -1.45 14.23 -49.24
CA THR A 538 -1.45 15.70 -49.31
C THR A 538 -0.27 16.25 -50.14
N SER A 539 -0.57 16.79 -51.31
CA SER A 539 0.37 17.50 -52.19
C SER A 539 0.66 18.94 -51.74
N ALA A 540 -0.34 19.60 -51.14
CA ALA A 540 -0.27 20.98 -50.66
C ALA A 540 -0.37 21.08 -49.12
N LYS A 541 -0.12 22.28 -48.58
CA LYS A 541 -0.21 22.56 -47.13
C LYS A 541 -1.60 22.34 -46.55
N LEU A 542 -2.63 22.65 -47.35
CA LEU A 542 -4.00 22.21 -47.18
C LEU A 542 -4.43 21.57 -48.50
N ASP A 543 -4.83 20.30 -48.45
CA ASP A 543 -5.25 19.50 -49.61
C ASP A 543 -6.64 18.94 -49.32
N VAL A 544 -7.62 19.27 -50.16
CA VAL A 544 -9.05 18.99 -49.93
C VAL A 544 -9.62 18.26 -51.13
N ASN A 545 -9.90 16.97 -50.94
CA ASN A 545 -10.60 16.13 -51.91
C ASN A 545 -12.11 16.28 -51.71
N GLY A 546 -12.64 17.42 -52.14
CA GLY A 546 -14.04 17.80 -51.95
C GLY A 546 -14.26 19.31 -52.11
N ASN A 547 -15.36 19.82 -51.55
CA ASN A 547 -15.71 21.23 -51.61
C ASN A 547 -15.26 21.97 -50.33
N VAL A 548 -14.72 23.18 -50.49
CA VAL A 548 -14.55 24.15 -49.39
C VAL A 548 -15.69 25.16 -49.47
N ARG A 549 -16.40 25.39 -48.37
CA ARG A 549 -17.49 26.38 -48.25
C ARG A 549 -17.10 27.43 -47.21
N VAL A 550 -17.31 28.70 -47.53
CA VAL A 550 -17.09 29.85 -46.64
C VAL A 550 -18.33 30.74 -46.70
N ASP A 551 -19.13 30.76 -45.63
CA ASP A 551 -20.29 31.63 -45.49
C ASP A 551 -19.89 32.94 -44.78
N ASN A 552 -20.32 34.08 -45.31
CA ASN A 552 -20.11 35.43 -44.72
C ASN A 552 -18.65 35.83 -44.41
N GLY A 553 -17.67 35.13 -44.98
CA GLY A 553 -16.23 35.41 -44.82
C GLY A 553 -15.52 35.53 -46.17
N SER A 554 -14.28 36.05 -46.14
CA SER A 554 -13.43 36.22 -47.32
C SER A 554 -12.28 35.21 -47.35
N VAL A 555 -12.01 34.63 -48.52
CA VAL A 555 -10.80 33.84 -48.77
C VAL A 555 -9.73 34.75 -49.39
N SER A 556 -8.68 35.05 -48.63
CA SER A 556 -7.52 35.80 -49.14
C SER A 556 -6.48 34.83 -49.68
N ILE A 557 -6.21 34.89 -50.99
CA ILE A 557 -5.17 34.08 -51.64
C ILE A 557 -4.07 35.01 -52.14
N SER A 558 -3.02 35.18 -51.33
CA SER A 558 -1.80 35.86 -51.75
C SER A 558 -0.90 34.93 -52.56
N ASN A 559 -0.12 35.49 -53.49
CA ASN A 559 0.85 34.75 -54.31
C ASN A 559 0.28 33.52 -55.02
N ILE A 560 -0.85 33.66 -55.74
CA ILE A 560 -1.39 32.61 -56.62
C ILE A 560 -0.27 32.13 -57.55
N PRO A 561 0.24 30.88 -57.41
CA PRO A 561 1.23 30.36 -58.33
C PRO A 561 0.56 30.14 -59.68
N THR A 562 1.27 30.37 -60.78
CA THR A 562 0.78 30.06 -62.13
C THR A 562 0.32 28.59 -62.15
N ILE A 563 -0.97 28.34 -62.37
CA ILE A 563 -1.58 27.03 -62.11
C ILE A 563 -1.15 26.02 -63.17
N ALA A 564 0.00 25.40 -62.94
CA ALA A 564 0.64 24.44 -63.82
C ALA A 564 -0.03 23.06 -63.69
N GLY A 565 -1.18 22.87 -64.33
CA GLY A 565 -1.76 21.53 -64.52
C GLY A 565 -3.24 21.45 -64.85
N THR A 566 -4.06 22.48 -64.54
CA THR A 566 -5.52 22.40 -64.76
C THR A 566 -5.93 22.99 -66.11
N SER A 567 -6.55 22.19 -66.95
CA SER A 567 -7.19 22.59 -68.22
C SER A 567 -8.53 23.35 -68.03
N SER A 568 -8.69 24.02 -66.89
CA SER A 568 -9.83 24.86 -66.54
C SER A 568 -9.32 26.13 -65.84
N PRO A 569 -9.85 27.31 -66.16
CA PRO A 569 -9.52 28.54 -65.44
C PRO A 569 -10.11 28.52 -64.02
N VAL A 570 -9.58 29.37 -63.14
CA VAL A 570 -10.22 29.65 -61.84
C VAL A 570 -11.52 30.39 -62.10
N LEU A 571 -12.66 29.70 -61.99
CA LEU A 571 -13.95 30.38 -61.84
C LEU A 571 -13.99 30.99 -60.44
N ILE A 572 -13.72 32.30 -60.36
CA ILE A 572 -14.26 33.13 -59.29
C ILE A 572 -15.74 33.35 -59.64
N ASP A 573 -16.56 32.33 -59.38
CA ASP A 573 -18.03 32.44 -59.51
C ASP A 573 -18.57 33.28 -58.34
N ALA A 574 -18.41 34.59 -58.47
CA ALA A 574 -19.00 35.58 -57.59
C ALA A 574 -20.51 35.68 -57.88
N GLY A 575 -21.26 34.63 -57.50
CA GLY A 575 -22.71 34.53 -57.61
C GLY A 575 -23.41 35.68 -56.88
N GLY A 576 -23.66 36.78 -57.60
CA GLY A 576 -24.05 38.07 -57.03
C GLY A 576 -23.54 39.29 -57.80
N VAL A 577 -22.62 39.13 -58.77
CA VAL A 577 -22.20 40.21 -59.67
C VAL A 577 -23.38 40.63 -60.57
N ILE A 578 -23.88 41.85 -60.34
CA ILE A 578 -25.03 42.46 -61.04
C ILE A 578 -24.62 43.38 -62.22
N GLY A 579 -23.33 43.50 -62.51
CA GLY A 579 -22.80 44.26 -63.65
C GLY A 579 -22.60 43.40 -64.91
N TYR A 580 -22.39 44.05 -66.06
CA TYR A 580 -22.23 43.36 -67.36
C TYR A 580 -21.03 43.84 -68.20
N ASP A 581 -20.20 44.69 -67.62
CA ASP A 581 -19.07 45.38 -68.24
C ASP A 581 -17.81 45.27 -67.37
N LEU A 582 -16.65 45.26 -68.01
CA LEU A 582 -15.36 45.36 -67.32
C LEU A 582 -14.88 46.81 -67.43
N ALA A 583 -14.63 47.42 -66.27
CA ALA A 583 -14.24 48.81 -66.17
C ALA A 583 -12.82 48.97 -65.59
N GLU A 584 -12.23 50.13 -65.86
CA GLU A 584 -11.00 50.60 -65.23
C GLU A 584 -11.26 51.97 -64.59
N GLU A 585 -10.65 52.24 -63.43
CA GLU A 585 -10.78 53.53 -62.74
C GLU A 585 -9.86 54.58 -63.38
N PHE A 586 -10.44 55.63 -63.96
CA PHE A 586 -9.70 56.78 -64.47
C PHE A 586 -9.97 58.03 -63.63
N GLN A 587 -9.06 59.01 -63.66
CA GLN A 587 -9.32 60.35 -63.15
C GLN A 587 -10.09 61.16 -64.19
N ALA A 588 -11.09 61.94 -63.77
CA ALA A 588 -11.84 62.84 -64.65
C ALA A 588 -11.42 64.30 -64.42
N SER A 589 -11.15 65.05 -65.50
CA SER A 589 -10.80 66.48 -65.42
C SER A 589 -12.02 67.40 -65.27
N GLU A 590 -13.23 66.84 -65.33
CA GLU A 590 -14.51 67.52 -65.12
C GLU A 590 -15.57 66.60 -64.47
N ILE A 591 -16.74 67.17 -64.12
CA ILE A 591 -17.84 66.41 -63.49
C ILE A 591 -18.57 65.54 -64.52
N VAL A 592 -18.22 64.25 -64.55
CA VAL A 592 -18.88 63.22 -65.37
C VAL A 592 -20.01 62.52 -64.60
N SER A 593 -20.84 61.74 -65.30
CA SER A 593 -21.96 60.97 -64.72
C SER A 593 -22.16 59.64 -65.45
N PRO A 594 -22.76 58.61 -64.82
CA PRO A 594 -22.99 57.32 -65.46
C PRO A 594 -23.73 57.44 -66.80
N GLY A 595 -23.21 56.76 -67.81
CA GLY A 595 -23.63 56.88 -69.20
C GLY A 595 -22.89 57.93 -70.03
N ASP A 596 -22.09 58.81 -69.45
CA ASP A 596 -21.27 59.75 -70.22
C ASP A 596 -20.17 59.03 -71.01
N VAL A 597 -20.09 59.32 -72.31
CA VAL A 597 -19.00 58.89 -73.19
C VAL A 597 -17.78 59.79 -73.00
N LEU A 598 -16.65 59.19 -72.62
CA LEU A 598 -15.41 59.91 -72.32
C LEU A 598 -14.34 59.81 -73.43
N ILE A 599 -13.53 60.85 -73.53
CA ILE A 599 -12.35 61.00 -74.38
C ILE A 599 -11.09 61.25 -73.54
N ILE A 600 -9.91 60.99 -74.09
CA ILE A 600 -8.62 61.40 -73.51
C ILE A 600 -8.56 62.93 -73.41
N ASP A 601 -8.19 63.46 -72.24
CA ASP A 601 -7.93 64.89 -72.09
C ASP A 601 -6.48 65.26 -72.42
N HIS A 602 -6.22 65.66 -73.67
CA HIS A 602 -4.92 66.19 -74.11
C HIS A 602 -4.41 67.41 -73.33
N THR A 603 -5.26 68.09 -72.56
CA THR A 603 -4.85 69.21 -71.69
C THR A 603 -4.52 68.80 -70.26
N ASN A 604 -4.94 67.60 -69.83
CA ASN A 604 -4.66 67.03 -68.50
C ASN A 604 -4.22 65.56 -68.68
N PRO A 605 -2.92 65.30 -68.91
CA PRO A 605 -2.41 63.95 -69.11
C PRO A 605 -2.81 62.98 -67.99
N ASP A 606 -3.09 61.72 -68.36
CA ASP A 606 -3.62 60.68 -67.47
C ASP A 606 -5.05 60.93 -66.94
N GLN A 607 -5.80 61.85 -67.56
CA GLN A 607 -7.20 62.15 -67.23
C GLN A 607 -8.12 62.06 -68.45
N LEU A 608 -9.41 61.87 -68.17
CA LEU A 608 -10.50 61.81 -69.15
C LEU A 608 -11.49 62.95 -68.97
N LYS A 609 -12.22 63.30 -70.04
CA LYS A 609 -13.34 64.25 -70.02
C LYS A 609 -14.45 63.81 -70.97
N LYS A 610 -15.58 64.49 -70.98
CA LYS A 610 -16.70 64.14 -71.89
C LYS A 610 -16.31 64.38 -73.34
N SER A 611 -16.87 63.57 -74.23
CA SER A 611 -16.83 63.82 -75.67
C SER A 611 -17.63 65.08 -76.01
N HIS A 612 -17.02 66.09 -76.62
CA HIS A 612 -17.68 67.33 -77.07
C HIS A 612 -17.86 67.42 -78.60
N THR A 613 -17.40 66.40 -79.32
CA THR A 613 -17.05 66.48 -80.73
C THR A 613 -17.53 65.24 -81.47
N ALA A 614 -18.26 65.46 -82.56
CA ALA A 614 -18.76 64.40 -83.42
C ALA A 614 -17.60 63.65 -84.11
N TYR A 615 -17.57 62.32 -83.99
CA TYR A 615 -16.46 61.47 -84.48
C TYR A 615 -15.08 61.81 -83.89
N ASP A 616 -15.01 62.13 -82.59
CA ASP A 616 -13.76 62.25 -81.86
C ASP A 616 -13.01 60.91 -81.74
N HIS A 617 -11.83 60.83 -82.35
CA HIS A 617 -10.96 59.64 -82.36
C HIS A 617 -10.27 59.35 -81.01
N HIS A 618 -10.50 60.16 -79.97
CA HIS A 618 -9.94 59.96 -78.63
C HIS A 618 -10.91 59.27 -77.66
N ALA A 619 -12.05 58.77 -78.15
CA ALA A 619 -13.06 58.09 -77.35
C ALA A 619 -12.50 56.83 -76.66
N ILE A 620 -12.57 56.78 -75.33
CA ILE A 620 -12.05 55.70 -74.48
C ILE A 620 -13.13 54.67 -74.16
N GLY A 621 -14.28 55.12 -73.67
CA GLY A 621 -15.32 54.27 -73.12
C GLY A 621 -16.48 55.09 -72.52
N VAL A 622 -17.27 54.47 -71.66
CA VAL A 622 -18.46 55.07 -71.04
C VAL A 622 -18.39 54.93 -69.52
N VAL A 623 -18.77 55.96 -68.76
CA VAL A 623 -18.84 55.88 -67.29
C VAL A 623 -19.86 54.83 -66.88
N SER A 624 -19.41 53.79 -66.17
CA SER A 624 -20.27 52.70 -65.72
C SER A 624 -21.05 53.08 -64.47
N LEU A 625 -22.27 52.55 -64.35
CA LEU A 625 -23.11 52.68 -63.15
C LEU A 625 -22.83 51.58 -62.12
N SER A 626 -22.49 50.37 -62.58
CA SER A 626 -22.35 49.17 -61.76
C SER A 626 -21.58 48.09 -62.53
N PRO A 627 -20.25 48.22 -62.68
CA PRO A 627 -19.43 47.31 -63.46
C PRO A 627 -19.36 45.90 -62.85
N ALA A 628 -19.16 44.89 -63.69
CA ALA A 628 -19.00 43.49 -63.28
C ALA A 628 -17.66 43.24 -62.57
N GLY A 629 -16.64 43.98 -62.96
CA GLY A 629 -15.32 44.01 -62.34
C GLY A 629 -14.63 45.33 -62.63
N VAL A 630 -13.81 45.80 -61.69
CA VAL A 630 -13.07 47.06 -61.79
C VAL A 630 -11.58 46.79 -61.62
N LEU A 631 -10.80 47.17 -62.63
CA LEU A 631 -9.36 47.35 -62.49
C LEU A 631 -9.11 48.71 -61.84
N LYS A 632 -8.56 48.72 -60.63
CA LYS A 632 -8.17 49.98 -59.97
C LYS A 632 -6.87 50.47 -60.59
N SER A 633 -6.87 51.70 -61.11
CA SER A 633 -5.64 52.33 -61.56
C SER A 633 -4.75 52.64 -60.36
N GLN A 634 -3.52 52.13 -60.41
CA GLN A 634 -2.40 52.59 -59.60
C GLN A 634 -1.45 53.34 -60.52
N ARG A 635 -1.00 54.53 -60.12
CA ARG A 635 -0.23 55.40 -61.02
C ARG A 635 1.06 54.69 -61.45
N LEU A 636 1.21 54.47 -62.76
CA LEU A 636 2.35 53.74 -63.32
C LEU A 636 3.61 54.62 -63.36
N GLU A 637 4.17 54.92 -62.19
CA GLU A 637 5.40 55.69 -62.09
C GLU A 637 6.59 54.90 -62.64
N LEU A 638 7.47 55.58 -63.37
CA LEU A 638 8.70 55.02 -63.94
C LEU A 638 9.79 54.70 -62.89
N ALA A 639 9.45 54.74 -61.59
CA ALA A 639 10.28 54.37 -60.47
C ALA A 639 9.75 53.06 -59.84
N PRO A 640 10.53 51.96 -59.82
CA PRO A 640 10.05 50.68 -59.32
C PRO A 640 9.90 50.70 -57.78
N GLY A 641 8.69 50.41 -57.29
CA GLY A 641 8.43 49.99 -55.91
C GLY A 641 7.58 50.90 -55.03
N THR A 642 7.17 52.08 -55.50
CA THR A 642 6.31 53.01 -54.73
C THR A 642 4.96 53.22 -55.39
N PHE A 643 4.04 52.28 -55.17
CA PHE A 643 2.63 52.46 -55.50
C PHE A 643 1.99 53.45 -54.51
N THR A 644 1.22 54.41 -55.04
CA THR A 644 0.37 55.28 -54.23
C THR A 644 -1.08 55.13 -54.71
N ASP A 645 -2.01 54.95 -53.77
CA ASP A 645 -3.43 54.89 -54.09
C ASP A 645 -3.91 56.25 -54.60
N ILE A 646 -4.53 56.28 -55.77
CA ILE A 646 -5.01 57.52 -56.39
C ILE A 646 -6.27 58.01 -55.67
N ASN A 647 -6.45 59.34 -55.63
CA ASN A 647 -7.47 59.99 -54.81
C ASN A 647 -8.92 59.62 -55.13
N LYS A 648 -9.75 59.94 -54.14
CA LYS A 648 -11.19 59.68 -53.91
C LYS A 648 -12.17 60.02 -55.05
N ASP A 649 -11.69 60.55 -56.16
CA ASP A 649 -12.45 61.16 -57.25
C ASP A 649 -12.28 60.37 -58.58
N SER A 650 -11.80 59.12 -58.51
CA SER A 650 -11.77 58.20 -59.65
C SER A 650 -13.17 57.78 -60.11
N VAL A 651 -13.31 57.54 -61.42
CA VAL A 651 -14.56 57.10 -62.05
C VAL A 651 -14.37 55.78 -62.80
N PRO A 652 -15.28 54.79 -62.66
CA PRO A 652 -15.19 53.53 -63.38
C PRO A 652 -15.64 53.74 -64.83
N VAL A 653 -14.74 53.50 -65.79
CA VAL A 653 -15.05 53.61 -67.23
C VAL A 653 -15.07 52.21 -67.82
N ALA A 654 -16.22 51.81 -68.35
CA ALA A 654 -16.39 50.56 -69.07
C ALA A 654 -15.51 50.57 -70.33
N LEU A 655 -14.63 49.57 -70.46
CA LEU A 655 -13.74 49.38 -71.61
C LEU A 655 -14.19 48.21 -72.50
N THR A 656 -15.03 47.30 -71.98
CA THR A 656 -15.68 46.24 -72.75
C THR A 656 -16.92 45.72 -72.01
N GLY A 657 -17.82 45.05 -72.74
CA GLY A 657 -19.08 44.50 -72.20
C GLY A 657 -20.27 45.44 -72.37
N ARG A 658 -21.34 45.19 -71.63
CA ARG A 658 -22.63 45.89 -71.81
C ARG A 658 -22.81 47.00 -70.78
N VAL A 659 -22.95 48.24 -71.24
CA VAL A 659 -23.09 49.42 -70.40
C VAL A 659 -24.24 50.31 -70.90
N LEU A 660 -24.88 51.02 -69.98
CA LEU A 660 -25.85 52.06 -70.31
C LEU A 660 -25.10 53.29 -70.84
N CYS A 661 -25.49 53.85 -71.98
CA CYS A 661 -24.80 54.95 -72.65
C CYS A 661 -25.78 56.07 -73.01
N ASN A 662 -25.37 57.31 -72.76
CA ASN A 662 -26.06 58.51 -73.21
C ASN A 662 -26.04 58.56 -74.74
N VAL A 663 -27.20 58.67 -75.39
CA VAL A 663 -27.35 58.70 -76.85
C VAL A 663 -28.22 59.84 -77.33
N SER A 664 -27.91 60.33 -78.53
CA SER A 664 -28.66 61.38 -79.22
C SER A 664 -29.07 60.92 -80.62
N LEU A 665 -30.13 61.53 -81.16
CA LEU A 665 -30.61 61.30 -82.52
C LEU A 665 -29.83 62.11 -83.58
N GLU A 666 -28.61 62.55 -83.26
CA GLU A 666 -27.68 63.04 -84.27
C GLU A 666 -27.36 61.88 -85.24
N ASN A 667 -27.32 62.17 -86.54
CA ASN A 667 -27.34 61.17 -87.62
C ASN A 667 -28.56 60.21 -87.66
N GLY A 668 -29.63 60.49 -86.91
CA GLY A 668 -30.93 59.83 -87.00
C GLY A 668 -31.11 58.60 -86.09
N ASN A 669 -32.24 57.91 -86.28
CA ASN A 669 -32.72 56.87 -85.36
C ASN A 669 -31.77 55.66 -85.28
N ILE A 670 -31.49 55.26 -84.04
CA ILE A 670 -30.60 54.16 -83.66
C ILE A 670 -31.41 52.86 -83.59
N GLN A 671 -30.88 51.80 -84.15
CA GLN A 671 -31.43 50.44 -84.15
C GLN A 671 -30.39 49.46 -83.57
N PRO A 672 -30.83 48.36 -82.93
CA PRO A 672 -29.93 47.30 -82.47
C PRO A 672 -29.03 46.81 -83.62
N GLY A 673 -27.72 46.85 -83.41
CA GLY A 673 -26.71 46.51 -84.42
C GLY A 673 -25.99 47.71 -85.05
N ASP A 674 -26.51 48.93 -84.93
CA ASP A 674 -25.83 50.16 -85.38
C ASP A 674 -24.50 50.38 -84.63
N LEU A 675 -23.49 50.87 -85.35
CA LEU A 675 -22.26 51.36 -84.73
C LEU A 675 -22.48 52.76 -84.15
N LEU A 676 -21.92 53.00 -82.98
CA LEU A 676 -22.05 54.25 -82.24
C LEU A 676 -20.70 54.95 -82.08
N THR A 677 -20.74 56.26 -82.25
CA THR A 677 -19.59 57.18 -82.17
C THR A 677 -19.94 58.39 -81.31
N THR A 678 -18.96 59.20 -80.93
CA THR A 678 -19.14 60.44 -80.17
C THR A 678 -19.97 61.46 -80.96
N SER A 679 -20.81 62.24 -80.29
CA SER A 679 -21.71 63.24 -80.90
C SER A 679 -21.25 64.69 -80.65
N SER A 680 -21.93 65.66 -81.24
CA SER A 680 -21.77 67.08 -80.90
C SER A 680 -22.35 67.46 -79.52
N THR A 681 -23.10 66.55 -78.87
CA THR A 681 -23.59 66.76 -77.50
C THR A 681 -22.56 66.27 -76.47
N PRO A 682 -22.18 67.12 -75.48
CA PRO A 682 -21.25 66.75 -74.40
C PRO A 682 -21.62 65.45 -73.69
N GLY A 683 -20.78 64.42 -73.82
CA GLY A 683 -20.91 63.13 -73.15
C GLY A 683 -21.85 62.13 -73.83
N TYR A 684 -22.38 62.43 -75.02
CA TYR A 684 -23.37 61.59 -75.70
C TYR A 684 -22.78 60.92 -76.95
N ALA A 685 -23.19 59.68 -77.19
CA ALA A 685 -23.00 58.98 -78.45
C ALA A 685 -24.10 59.33 -79.47
N MET A 686 -23.88 58.93 -80.72
CA MET A 686 -24.80 59.03 -81.84
C MET A 686 -24.56 57.91 -82.85
N LYS A 687 -25.46 57.77 -83.83
CA LYS A 687 -25.34 56.81 -84.92
C LYS A 687 -24.14 57.13 -85.82
N SER A 688 -23.28 56.15 -86.06
CA SER A 688 -22.16 56.28 -87.00
C SER A 688 -22.66 56.02 -88.43
N THR A 689 -22.49 57.02 -89.30
CA THR A 689 -22.94 57.01 -90.71
C THR A 689 -21.80 57.30 -91.69
N ASP A 690 -20.82 58.11 -91.29
CA ASP A 690 -19.62 58.41 -92.07
C ASP A 690 -18.54 57.35 -91.83
N LYS A 691 -18.41 56.41 -92.76
CA LYS A 691 -17.43 55.31 -92.70
C LYS A 691 -15.97 55.78 -92.72
N HIS A 692 -15.68 56.99 -93.21
CA HIS A 692 -14.30 57.51 -93.25
C HIS A 692 -13.90 58.14 -91.91
N LYS A 693 -14.85 58.72 -91.17
CA LYS A 693 -14.63 59.25 -89.81
C LYS A 693 -14.80 58.19 -88.71
N ALA A 694 -15.55 57.13 -88.97
CA ALA A 694 -15.83 56.07 -87.99
C ALA A 694 -14.55 55.41 -87.43
N PHE A 695 -13.52 55.22 -88.25
CA PHE A 695 -12.31 54.47 -87.87
C PHE A 695 -11.59 55.13 -86.68
N GLY A 696 -11.44 54.40 -85.57
CA GLY A 696 -10.87 54.91 -84.31
C GLY A 696 -11.81 55.81 -83.48
N ALA A 697 -13.01 56.13 -83.98
CA ALA A 697 -14.02 56.92 -83.25
C ALA A 697 -15.26 56.09 -82.84
N ILE A 698 -15.27 54.77 -83.08
CA ILE A 698 -16.34 53.87 -82.61
C ILE A 698 -16.15 53.55 -81.12
N ILE A 699 -17.22 53.78 -80.35
CA ILE A 699 -17.32 53.42 -78.92
C ILE A 699 -17.82 51.98 -78.78
N GLY A 700 -18.77 51.58 -79.64
CA GLY A 700 -19.40 50.27 -79.58
C GLY A 700 -20.60 50.14 -80.51
N LYS A 701 -21.51 49.23 -80.14
CA LYS A 701 -22.67 48.84 -80.93
C LYS A 701 -23.95 48.92 -80.10
N ALA A 702 -25.01 49.52 -80.64
CA ALA A 702 -26.31 49.59 -79.99
C ALA A 702 -26.91 48.19 -79.77
N LEU A 703 -27.42 47.90 -78.58
CA LEU A 703 -28.21 46.69 -78.30
C LEU A 703 -29.72 46.97 -78.26
N GLU A 704 -30.11 48.24 -78.08
CA GLU A 704 -31.49 48.71 -78.03
C GLU A 704 -31.74 49.80 -79.09
N SER A 705 -33.00 50.07 -79.40
CA SER A 705 -33.41 51.13 -80.34
C SER A 705 -33.61 52.48 -79.64
N PHE A 706 -33.28 53.57 -80.31
CA PHE A 706 -33.64 54.93 -79.88
C PHE A 706 -34.19 55.75 -81.06
N SER A 707 -35.40 56.28 -80.91
CA SER A 707 -36.15 57.01 -81.94
C SER A 707 -36.86 58.25 -81.36
N ASP A 708 -37.31 59.13 -82.25
CA ASP A 708 -37.99 60.40 -81.95
C ASP A 708 -39.45 60.26 -81.50
N GLU A 709 -39.98 59.03 -81.40
CA GLU A 709 -41.36 58.70 -81.04
C GLU A 709 -41.81 59.33 -79.71
N ASN A 710 -40.90 59.49 -78.74
CA ASN A 710 -41.14 60.12 -77.44
C ASN A 710 -40.86 61.65 -77.41
N LYS A 711 -40.60 62.28 -78.58
CA LYS A 711 -40.23 63.70 -78.75
C LYS A 711 -38.93 64.15 -78.06
N THR A 712 -38.15 63.21 -77.51
CA THR A 712 -36.84 63.46 -76.90
C THR A 712 -35.71 63.13 -77.88
N THR A 713 -34.87 64.11 -78.22
CA THR A 713 -33.70 63.89 -79.11
C THR A 713 -32.48 63.32 -78.39
N LYS A 714 -32.61 63.03 -77.09
CA LYS A 714 -31.57 62.58 -76.16
C LYS A 714 -32.16 61.57 -75.17
N GLY A 715 -31.41 60.53 -74.82
CA GLY A 715 -31.82 59.48 -73.90
C GLY A 715 -30.65 58.58 -73.51
N GLN A 716 -30.95 57.39 -72.99
CA GLN A 716 -29.99 56.35 -72.66
C GLN A 716 -30.42 55.02 -73.27
N ILE A 717 -29.45 54.24 -73.76
CA ILE A 717 -29.64 52.85 -74.21
C ILE A 717 -28.47 51.97 -73.78
N VAL A 718 -28.70 50.67 -73.67
CA VAL A 718 -27.63 49.69 -73.48
C VAL A 718 -26.85 49.50 -74.79
N ILE A 719 -25.53 49.58 -74.70
CA ILE A 719 -24.59 49.35 -75.79
C ILE A 719 -23.63 48.22 -75.42
N LEU A 720 -23.12 47.51 -76.42
CA LEU A 720 -21.94 46.66 -76.27
C LEU A 720 -20.71 47.50 -76.64
N ILE A 721 -19.84 47.79 -75.67
CA ILE A 721 -18.53 48.38 -75.96
C ILE A 721 -17.67 47.31 -76.66
N ASN A 722 -17.33 47.63 -77.90
CA ASN A 722 -16.52 46.81 -78.79
C ASN A 722 -15.88 47.75 -79.81
N ARG A 723 -14.59 48.06 -79.62
CA ARG A 723 -13.84 49.03 -80.42
C ARG A 723 -13.30 48.30 -81.66
N GLN A 724 -13.71 48.75 -82.84
CA GLN A 724 -13.41 48.14 -84.15
C GLN A 724 -12.53 49.05 -85.01
#